data_AF-A0A7X0NUU4-F1
#
_entry.id   AF-A0A7X0NUU4-F1
#
_cell.length_a   1.000
_cell.length_b   1.000
_cell.length_c   1.000
_cell.angle_alpha   90.00
_cell.angle_beta   90.00
_cell.angle_gamma   90.00
#
_symmetry.space_group_name_H-M   'P 1'
#
loop_
_entity.id
_entity.type
_entity.pdbx_description
1 polymer ?
#
loop_
_entity_poly.entity_id
_entity_poly.type
_entity_poly.pdbx_seq_one_letter_code
_entity_poly.pdbx_strand_id
1 'polypeptide(L)'
;MTVDHGHPLRFGVLLTSDGARPEAAVERARLSEELGYDVVSFVDTPGGLDGWTLLSWAAARTSRIRLLAGPAGPFANPAVVARAAAALDLLSDGRVELALGAPFTSVGSIEPVPDAALASAASAGRAEPVAAYEALAEPVAAYEALGEAIDVIRGIWAAHVRSPLHFDGRHHRVAGAERGPAPAHNIPLWLAAGTHPDALRLAAAKADGWLHTASAEADARLLTAPAPAPAPAPAIAPSGGDLAAGGAVIDEAATAAGRDPRELHRLTYLTGRFTATAEGPLTGPPEQWVADLLPLIRNDGLSTLLLATDDEETLRRFATEVAPALRAARGEVTGRTPASLFVRRHRREGIDYDAIPAALTGSAVEPGDAAFARVRSTYLRGGSPGLVLRPGTPDEVGQAVRYARTQPVKLSIRSGGHGISGRSTSNGGIVIDVSRLNGVEVLDKATRRVRVQPGARWSDVAAALSPHGWALTSGDYGGVGVGGLATAGGIGWFVREQGLTIDRLRAVDLVLADGSLVRADAEENAELFWAVRGAGANFGIVTAFEFEAHEGGEVGFAQLVVDATDTAGFLQRWGAAMEAAPRDLTSSLIIGRARPGQPIVAQIMAVVHSGDAETIINRLQPIAATAPLLDHSIQVLPYEAIMHVPHGPHDAQGEPVTRAGLADHLTPELAAAAARLVASGHTYFFQVRAAGGAASDVPPDATAYAGRSANFSLVAFGPARRALDEQWDAMLHHFSGQYINFETDLRPERIQEAYPEPTLRRLRALKRRYDPANVFRDNFNITPSDP
;
A
#
# COMPACT_ATOMS: atom_id res chain seq x y z
N MET A 1 4.21 -36.60 -21.56
CA MET A 1 3.20 -35.95 -20.69
C MET A 1 3.26 -34.47 -21.01
N THR A 2 2.13 -33.83 -21.28
CA THR A 2 2.04 -32.37 -21.47
C THR A 2 2.33 -31.67 -20.14
N VAL A 3 3.28 -30.73 -20.13
CA VAL A 3 3.59 -29.91 -18.94
C VAL A 3 3.16 -28.47 -19.22
N ASP A 4 1.87 -28.17 -19.07
CA ASP A 4 1.36 -26.79 -19.00
C ASP A 4 1.12 -26.46 -17.52
N HIS A 5 1.94 -25.53 -16.99
CA HIS A 5 1.86 -25.08 -15.60
C HIS A 5 0.72 -24.09 -15.33
N GLY A 6 -0.05 -23.72 -16.36
CA GLY A 6 -1.18 -22.82 -16.23
C GLY A 6 -0.77 -21.37 -15.99
N HIS A 7 0.38 -20.92 -16.51
CA HIS A 7 0.79 -19.50 -16.43
C HIS A 7 0.23 -18.69 -17.60
N PRO A 8 -0.28 -17.47 -17.44
CA PRO A 8 -0.71 -16.66 -18.58
C PRO A 8 0.43 -16.44 -19.59
N LEU A 9 0.12 -16.45 -20.89
CA LEU A 9 1.12 -16.15 -21.93
C LEU A 9 1.49 -14.67 -21.90
N ARG A 10 2.79 -14.40 -21.78
CA ARG A 10 3.37 -13.07 -21.87
C ARG A 10 4.25 -12.96 -23.10
N PHE A 11 4.13 -11.84 -23.80
CA PHE A 11 4.95 -11.52 -24.96
C PHE A 11 5.75 -10.27 -24.66
N GLY A 12 7.06 -10.35 -24.80
CA GLY A 12 7.95 -9.22 -24.61
C GLY A 12 8.80 -8.94 -25.84
N VAL A 13 9.56 -7.86 -25.75
CA VAL A 13 10.51 -7.42 -26.78
C VAL A 13 11.89 -7.22 -26.17
N LEU A 14 12.91 -7.62 -26.91
CA LEU A 14 14.30 -7.35 -26.60
C LEU A 14 14.83 -6.40 -27.67
N LEU A 15 15.11 -5.16 -27.28
CA LEU A 15 15.50 -4.07 -28.17
C LEU A 15 17.00 -3.79 -28.07
N THR A 16 17.61 -3.35 -29.17
CA THR A 16 18.99 -2.82 -29.14
C THR A 16 18.98 -1.30 -29.10
N SER A 17 20.13 -0.72 -28.79
CA SER A 17 20.34 0.72 -28.83
C SER A 17 21.54 1.12 -29.67
N ASP A 18 21.47 2.32 -30.22
CA ASP A 18 22.52 2.97 -31.00
C ASP A 18 22.80 4.34 -30.36
N GLY A 19 24.06 4.62 -30.02
CA GLY A 19 24.47 5.89 -29.44
C GLY A 19 24.21 7.11 -30.35
N ALA A 20 24.04 6.91 -31.66
CA ALA A 20 23.74 7.99 -32.60
C ALA A 20 22.27 8.47 -32.56
N ARG A 21 21.34 7.62 -32.09
CA ARG A 21 19.91 7.95 -31.95
C ARG A 21 19.38 7.45 -30.60
N PRO A 22 19.77 8.10 -29.51
CA PRO A 22 19.50 7.62 -28.15
C PRO A 22 18.01 7.48 -27.84
N GLU A 23 17.14 8.26 -28.48
CA GLU A 23 15.68 8.25 -28.30
C GLU A 23 15.01 7.02 -28.91
N ALA A 24 15.60 6.44 -29.97
CA ALA A 24 14.92 5.46 -30.81
C ALA A 24 14.57 4.16 -30.08
N ALA A 25 15.41 3.74 -29.12
CA ALA A 25 15.13 2.56 -28.30
C ALA A 25 13.91 2.76 -27.39
N VAL A 26 13.75 3.95 -26.80
CA VAL A 26 12.64 4.27 -25.90
C VAL A 26 11.33 4.48 -26.66
N GLU A 27 11.37 5.10 -27.85
CA GLU A 27 10.17 5.20 -28.69
C GLU A 27 9.67 3.83 -29.17
N ARG A 28 10.57 2.87 -29.41
CA ARG A 28 10.18 1.47 -29.68
C ARG A 28 9.62 0.76 -28.46
N ALA A 29 10.09 1.06 -27.25
CA ALA A 29 9.46 0.59 -26.03
C ALA A 29 8.02 1.14 -25.88
N ARG A 30 7.81 2.42 -26.22
CA ARG A 30 6.48 3.06 -26.23
C ARG A 30 5.56 2.41 -27.27
N LEU A 31 6.05 2.18 -28.48
CA LEU A 31 5.33 1.45 -29.52
C LEU A 31 4.96 0.03 -29.04
N SER A 32 5.87 -0.65 -28.35
CA SER A 32 5.62 -1.99 -27.83
C SER A 32 4.49 -2.00 -26.78
N GLU A 33 4.42 -0.99 -25.90
CA GLU A 33 3.29 -0.80 -24.98
C GLU A 33 1.97 -0.52 -25.72
N GLU A 34 2.00 0.29 -26.79
CA GLU A 34 0.83 0.59 -27.62
C GLU A 34 0.31 -0.66 -28.34
N LEU A 35 1.21 -1.52 -28.80
CA LEU A 35 0.89 -2.80 -29.45
C LEU A 35 0.45 -3.89 -28.46
N GLY A 36 0.56 -3.65 -27.15
CA GLY A 36 0.11 -4.57 -26.12
C GLY A 36 1.11 -5.67 -25.74
N TYR A 37 2.41 -5.43 -25.94
CA TYR A 37 3.46 -6.26 -25.33
C TYR A 37 3.48 -6.10 -23.80
N ASP A 38 3.82 -7.17 -23.11
CA ASP A 38 3.81 -7.28 -21.65
C ASP A 38 5.14 -6.84 -21.01
N VAL A 39 6.27 -7.03 -21.72
CA VAL A 39 7.63 -6.82 -21.19
C VAL A 39 8.55 -6.20 -22.24
N VAL A 40 9.44 -5.29 -21.85
CA VAL A 40 10.56 -4.80 -22.66
C VAL A 40 11.88 -4.97 -21.91
N SER A 41 12.93 -5.31 -22.65
CA SER A 41 14.32 -5.36 -22.20
C SER A 41 15.21 -4.69 -23.24
N PHE A 42 16.39 -4.23 -22.82
CA PHE A 42 17.43 -3.72 -23.71
C PHE A 42 18.67 -4.61 -23.69
N VAL A 43 19.31 -4.79 -24.84
CA VAL A 43 20.62 -5.45 -24.96
C VAL A 43 21.72 -4.40 -24.86
N ASP A 44 22.71 -4.67 -24.02
CA ASP A 44 23.95 -3.90 -24.01
C ASP A 44 24.81 -4.31 -25.21
N THR A 45 24.98 -3.41 -26.18
CA THR A 45 25.79 -3.63 -27.39
C THR A 45 27.06 -2.77 -27.36
N PRO A 46 28.17 -3.20 -28.01
CA PRO A 46 29.35 -2.37 -28.13
C PRO A 46 29.05 -1.03 -28.84
N GLY A 47 29.29 0.09 -28.16
CA GLY A 47 28.96 1.43 -28.67
C GLY A 47 27.49 1.83 -28.53
N GLY A 48 26.64 0.94 -28.01
CA GLY A 48 25.27 1.25 -27.59
C GLY A 48 25.21 1.92 -26.21
N LEU A 49 23.99 2.22 -25.77
CA LEU A 49 23.71 2.81 -24.47
C LEU A 49 23.53 1.73 -23.40
N ASP A 50 23.78 2.10 -22.15
CA ASP A 50 23.55 1.26 -20.97
C ASP A 50 22.06 0.92 -20.80
N GLY A 51 21.75 -0.38 -20.72
CA GLY A 51 20.38 -0.89 -20.63
C GLY A 51 19.63 -0.44 -19.38
N TRP A 52 20.29 -0.33 -18.22
CA TRP A 52 19.66 0.16 -16.98
C TRP A 52 19.24 1.63 -17.08
N THR A 53 20.06 2.44 -17.74
CA THR A 53 19.77 3.84 -18.04
C THR A 53 18.58 3.95 -19.00
N LEU A 54 18.56 3.12 -20.05
CA LEU A 54 17.42 3.05 -20.97
C LEU A 54 16.13 2.59 -20.31
N LEU A 55 16.18 1.60 -19.42
CA LEU A 55 15.01 1.16 -18.64
C LEU A 55 14.46 2.27 -17.75
N SER A 56 15.34 3.06 -17.13
CA SER A 56 14.94 4.21 -16.32
C SER A 56 14.21 5.26 -17.15
N TRP A 57 14.69 5.51 -18.38
CA TRP A 57 14.01 6.44 -19.29
C TRP A 57 12.71 5.86 -19.85
N ALA A 58 12.69 4.58 -20.21
CA ALA A 58 11.50 3.88 -20.65
C ALA A 58 10.42 3.86 -19.56
N ALA A 59 10.80 3.69 -18.28
CA ALA A 59 9.90 3.76 -17.14
C ALA A 59 9.12 5.09 -17.12
N ALA A 60 9.79 6.22 -17.37
CA ALA A 60 9.17 7.53 -17.39
C ALA A 60 8.29 7.80 -18.63
N ARG A 61 8.46 7.00 -19.70
CA ARG A 61 7.78 7.18 -21.00
C ARG A 61 6.69 6.16 -21.28
N THR A 62 6.49 5.22 -20.36
CA THR A 62 5.54 4.11 -20.45
C THR A 62 4.79 3.96 -19.14
N SER A 63 3.63 3.32 -19.17
CA SER A 63 2.70 3.28 -18.03
C SER A 63 2.26 1.88 -17.61
N ARG A 64 2.43 0.88 -18.48
CA ARG A 64 1.90 -0.49 -18.34
C ARG A 64 2.95 -1.56 -18.61
N ILE A 65 3.82 -1.39 -19.60
CA ILE A 65 4.80 -2.40 -20.01
C ILE A 65 5.82 -2.64 -18.91
N ARG A 66 6.15 -3.90 -18.64
CA ARG A 66 7.14 -4.31 -17.64
C ARG A 66 8.56 -4.11 -18.15
N LEU A 67 9.48 -3.90 -17.23
CA LEU A 67 10.87 -3.51 -17.49
C LEU A 67 11.78 -4.63 -17.00
N LEU A 68 12.20 -5.52 -17.91
CA LEU A 68 13.14 -6.59 -17.57
C LEU A 68 14.56 -6.03 -17.63
N ALA A 69 15.20 -5.90 -16.47
CA ALA A 69 16.62 -5.68 -16.37
C ALA A 69 17.36 -6.94 -16.82
N GLY A 70 18.11 -6.83 -17.92
CA GLY A 70 18.90 -7.89 -18.50
C GLY A 70 19.87 -8.53 -17.50
N PRO A 71 20.38 -9.74 -17.79
CA PRO A 71 21.06 -10.56 -16.81
C PRO A 71 22.30 -9.87 -16.25
N ALA A 72 22.23 -9.46 -14.98
CA ALA A 72 23.42 -8.99 -14.28
C ALA A 72 24.34 -10.19 -14.02
N GLY A 73 25.63 -10.02 -14.38
CA GLY A 73 26.67 -11.02 -14.14
C GLY A 73 26.87 -11.31 -12.63
N PRO A 74 27.51 -12.43 -12.26
CA PRO A 74 27.78 -12.80 -10.86
C PRO A 74 28.81 -11.85 -10.21
N PHE A 75 29.50 -11.04 -11.01
CA PHE A 75 30.44 -10.01 -10.54
C PHE A 75 29.80 -8.66 -10.30
N ALA A 76 28.52 -8.46 -10.68
CA ALA A 76 27.80 -7.27 -10.30
C ALA A 76 27.65 -7.25 -8.78
N ASN A 77 27.89 -6.10 -8.15
CA ASN A 77 27.71 -6.01 -6.70
C ASN A 77 26.22 -6.23 -6.37
N PRO A 78 25.84 -7.34 -5.68
CA PRO A 78 24.45 -7.69 -5.52
C PRO A 78 23.67 -6.67 -4.68
N ALA A 79 24.33 -5.96 -3.76
CA ALA A 79 23.68 -4.91 -2.99
C ALA A 79 23.37 -3.67 -3.84
N VAL A 80 24.24 -3.34 -4.80
CA VAL A 80 24.01 -2.24 -5.76
C VAL A 80 22.87 -2.61 -6.72
N VAL A 81 22.90 -3.83 -7.27
CA VAL A 81 21.82 -4.33 -8.15
C VAL A 81 20.49 -4.31 -7.42
N ALA A 82 20.45 -4.76 -6.16
CA ALA A 82 19.22 -4.72 -5.35
C ALA A 82 18.68 -3.30 -5.19
N ARG A 83 19.54 -2.33 -4.86
CA ARG A 83 19.12 -0.92 -4.70
C ARG A 83 18.66 -0.31 -6.02
N ALA A 84 19.36 -0.57 -7.12
CA ALA A 84 19.01 -0.08 -8.45
C ALA A 84 17.65 -0.65 -8.90
N ALA A 85 17.45 -1.96 -8.77
CA ALA A 85 16.20 -2.62 -9.10
C ALA A 85 15.02 -2.09 -8.26
N ALA A 86 15.19 -1.96 -6.93
CA ALA A 86 14.15 -1.43 -6.05
C ALA A 86 13.82 0.04 -6.36
N ALA A 87 14.82 0.85 -6.67
CA ALA A 87 14.61 2.25 -7.04
C ALA A 87 13.86 2.37 -8.38
N LEU A 88 14.27 1.62 -9.40
CA LEU A 88 13.57 1.57 -10.68
C LEU A 88 12.14 1.04 -10.51
N ASP A 89 11.93 0.08 -9.61
CA ASP A 89 10.60 -0.47 -9.33
C ASP A 89 9.68 0.56 -8.69
N LEU A 90 10.19 1.37 -7.76
CA LEU A 90 9.45 2.51 -7.20
C LEU A 90 9.16 3.58 -8.24
N LEU A 91 10.13 3.91 -9.11
CA LEU A 91 9.97 4.91 -10.17
C LEU A 91 9.00 4.47 -11.27
N SER A 92 8.86 3.16 -11.47
CA SER A 92 7.99 2.59 -12.48
C SER A 92 6.63 2.12 -11.94
N ASP A 93 6.36 2.29 -10.65
CA ASP A 93 5.15 1.81 -9.98
C ASP A 93 4.96 0.28 -10.07
N GLY A 94 6.03 -0.47 -9.77
CA GLY A 94 5.95 -1.93 -9.63
C GLY A 94 6.08 -2.72 -10.94
N ARG A 95 6.82 -2.19 -11.93
CA ARG A 95 6.93 -2.80 -13.26
C ARG A 95 8.24 -3.52 -13.53
N VAL A 96 9.18 -3.58 -12.58
CA VAL A 96 10.52 -4.13 -12.82
C VAL A 96 10.58 -5.65 -12.67
N GLU A 97 11.29 -6.32 -13.57
CA GLU A 97 11.73 -7.70 -13.41
C GLU A 97 13.27 -7.75 -13.50
N LEU A 98 13.91 -8.68 -12.80
CA LEU A 98 15.37 -8.75 -12.75
C LEU A 98 15.86 -10.11 -13.21
N ALA A 99 16.64 -10.14 -14.29
CA ALA A 99 17.39 -11.32 -14.67
C ALA A 99 18.79 -11.32 -14.02
N LEU A 100 19.24 -12.49 -13.59
CA LEU A 100 20.58 -12.75 -13.10
C LEU A 100 21.16 -13.96 -13.84
N GLY A 101 22.42 -13.93 -14.21
CA GLY A 101 23.06 -15.05 -14.89
C GLY A 101 24.57 -14.91 -14.91
N ALA A 102 25.28 -15.96 -15.29
CA ALA A 102 26.65 -15.79 -15.78
C ALA A 102 26.59 -14.77 -16.94
N PRO A 103 27.55 -13.82 -17.05
CA PRO A 103 27.53 -12.86 -18.15
C PRO A 103 27.36 -13.64 -19.44
N PHE A 104 26.52 -13.12 -20.33
CA PHE A 104 26.46 -13.55 -21.73
C PHE A 104 27.86 -13.96 -22.15
N THR A 105 28.08 -15.26 -22.28
CA THR A 105 29.32 -15.74 -22.85
C THR A 105 29.21 -15.39 -24.33
N SER A 106 29.75 -14.23 -24.71
CA SER A 106 30.40 -14.04 -26.00
C SER A 106 31.57 -15.01 -26.20
N VAL A 107 31.78 -15.97 -25.30
CA VAL A 107 32.69 -17.09 -25.43
C VAL A 107 31.95 -18.36 -25.04
N GLY A 108 31.05 -18.75 -25.93
CA GLY A 108 30.36 -20.02 -25.87
C GLY A 108 31.29 -21.20 -26.16
N SER A 109 32.25 -21.42 -25.28
CA SER A 109 32.99 -22.66 -25.10
C SER A 109 33.66 -22.56 -23.74
N ILE A 110 33.64 -23.66 -22.98
CA ILE A 110 34.63 -23.91 -21.94
C ILE A 110 35.95 -24.24 -22.67
N GLU A 111 36.43 -23.28 -23.47
CA GLU A 111 37.77 -23.20 -24.00
C GLU A 111 38.38 -21.89 -23.51
N PRO A 112 39.72 -21.81 -23.42
CA PRO A 112 40.39 -20.66 -22.83
C PRO A 112 39.91 -19.36 -23.47
N VAL A 113 39.61 -18.36 -22.64
CA VAL A 113 39.28 -16.99 -23.11
C VAL A 113 40.31 -16.59 -24.16
N PRO A 114 39.93 -16.26 -25.41
CA PRO A 114 40.90 -15.90 -26.43
C PRO A 114 41.76 -14.73 -25.94
N ASP A 115 43.08 -14.81 -26.16
CA ASP A 115 44.08 -13.82 -25.70
C ASP A 115 43.68 -12.36 -25.98
N ALA A 116 42.89 -12.12 -27.03
CA ALA A 116 42.35 -10.81 -27.40
C ALA A 116 41.36 -10.21 -26.38
N ALA A 117 40.51 -11.03 -25.73
CA ALA A 117 39.57 -10.57 -24.71
C ALA A 117 40.29 -10.29 -23.38
N LEU A 118 41.30 -11.09 -23.03
CA LEU A 118 42.20 -10.82 -21.91
C LEU A 118 43.00 -9.53 -22.13
N ALA A 119 43.49 -9.29 -23.36
CA ALA A 119 44.22 -8.08 -23.72
C ALA A 119 43.35 -6.81 -23.68
N SER A 120 42.06 -6.91 -24.00
CA SER A 120 41.11 -5.81 -23.87
C SER A 120 40.83 -5.46 -22.40
N ALA A 121 40.68 -6.47 -21.53
CA ALA A 121 40.53 -6.24 -20.08
C ALA A 121 41.81 -5.66 -19.44
N ALA A 122 42.98 -6.12 -19.88
CA ALA A 122 44.28 -5.62 -19.41
C ALA A 122 44.57 -4.17 -19.85
N SER A 123 44.18 -3.79 -21.07
CA SER A 123 44.36 -2.43 -21.59
C SER A 123 43.40 -1.39 -20.97
N ALA A 124 42.32 -1.83 -20.31
CA ALA A 124 41.41 -0.99 -19.53
C ALA A 124 41.87 -0.75 -18.07
N GLY A 125 43.08 -1.18 -17.69
CA GLY A 125 43.65 -0.94 -16.36
C GLY A 125 42.99 -1.75 -15.22
N ARG A 126 42.21 -2.78 -15.53
CA ARG A 126 41.58 -3.67 -14.54
C ARG A 126 42.44 -4.93 -14.42
N ALA A 127 43.42 -4.93 -13.52
CA ALA A 127 44.30 -6.08 -13.29
C ALA A 127 43.71 -7.13 -12.32
N GLU A 128 42.80 -6.73 -11.42
CA GLU A 128 42.13 -7.67 -10.49
C GLU A 128 41.06 -8.62 -11.09
N PRO A 129 40.35 -8.33 -12.20
CA PRO A 129 39.33 -9.23 -12.73
C PRO A 129 39.90 -10.55 -13.26
N VAL A 130 41.11 -10.58 -13.84
CA VAL A 130 41.60 -11.75 -14.58
C VAL A 130 41.73 -12.98 -13.66
N ALA A 131 42.27 -12.81 -12.44
CA ALA A 131 42.36 -13.90 -11.46
C ALA A 131 40.98 -14.36 -10.94
N ALA A 132 39.99 -13.45 -10.85
CA ALA A 132 38.62 -13.80 -10.46
C ALA A 132 37.86 -14.54 -11.58
N TYR A 133 38.15 -14.22 -12.84
CA TYR A 133 37.65 -14.95 -14.02
C TYR A 133 38.28 -16.34 -14.13
N GLU A 134 39.59 -16.47 -13.89
CA GLU A 134 40.29 -17.76 -13.88
C GLU A 134 39.83 -18.67 -12.72
N ALA A 135 39.56 -18.11 -11.54
CA ALA A 135 39.09 -18.86 -10.36
C ALA A 135 37.64 -19.38 -10.48
N LEU A 136 36.85 -18.85 -11.42
CA LEU A 136 35.45 -19.23 -11.68
C LEU A 136 35.27 -19.92 -13.05
N ALA A 137 36.35 -20.39 -13.66
CA ALA A 137 36.29 -21.26 -14.86
C ALA A 137 35.54 -22.59 -14.59
N GLU A 138 35.28 -22.92 -13.31
CA GLU A 138 34.45 -24.02 -12.85
C GLU A 138 32.96 -23.60 -12.77
N PRO A 139 32.05 -24.19 -13.56
CA PRO A 139 30.62 -23.83 -13.62
C PRO A 139 29.92 -23.79 -12.25
N VAL A 140 30.31 -24.68 -11.34
CA VAL A 140 29.71 -24.80 -10.01
C VAL A 140 29.92 -23.55 -9.16
N ALA A 141 31.14 -22.99 -9.16
CA ALA A 141 31.47 -21.82 -8.35
C ALA A 141 30.73 -20.55 -8.83
N ALA A 142 30.44 -20.45 -10.13
CA ALA A 142 29.64 -19.36 -10.68
C ALA A 142 28.18 -19.42 -10.21
N TYR A 143 27.59 -20.63 -10.14
CA TYR A 143 26.24 -20.82 -9.61
C TYR A 143 26.19 -20.65 -8.08
N GLU A 144 27.21 -21.04 -7.33
CA GLU A 144 27.32 -20.74 -5.90
C GLU A 144 27.33 -19.23 -5.66
N ALA A 145 28.15 -18.48 -6.38
CA ALA A 145 28.19 -17.01 -6.32
C ALA A 145 26.83 -16.38 -6.65
N LEU A 146 26.17 -16.85 -7.70
CA LEU A 146 24.84 -16.39 -8.10
C LEU A 146 23.77 -16.67 -7.03
N GLY A 147 23.87 -17.84 -6.38
CA GLY A 147 23.01 -18.20 -5.26
C GLY A 147 23.20 -17.30 -4.04
N GLU A 148 24.44 -16.92 -3.73
CA GLU A 148 24.75 -15.93 -2.70
C GLU A 148 24.28 -14.52 -3.08
N ALA A 149 24.39 -14.14 -4.35
CA ALA A 149 23.91 -12.86 -4.87
C ALA A 149 22.40 -12.71 -4.67
N ILE A 150 21.61 -13.76 -4.96
CA ILE A 150 20.16 -13.76 -4.73
C ILE A 150 19.83 -13.55 -3.24
N ASP A 151 20.58 -14.18 -2.33
CA ASP A 151 20.36 -14.03 -0.89
C ASP A 151 20.66 -12.59 -0.42
N VAL A 152 21.75 -12.00 -0.93
CA VAL A 152 22.08 -10.60 -0.65
C VAL A 152 21.00 -9.67 -1.21
N ILE A 153 20.55 -9.87 -2.44
CA ILE A 153 19.52 -9.03 -3.09
C ILE A 153 18.23 -9.05 -2.28
N ARG A 154 17.69 -10.24 -1.97
CA ARG A 154 16.48 -10.39 -1.16
C ARG A 154 16.68 -9.87 0.27
N GLY A 155 17.90 -10.01 0.81
CA GLY A 155 18.29 -9.42 2.08
C GLY A 155 18.18 -7.89 2.08
N ILE A 156 18.68 -7.22 1.05
CA ILE A 156 18.59 -5.76 0.91
C ILE A 156 17.12 -5.33 0.76
N TRP A 157 16.31 -6.04 -0.05
CA TRP A 157 14.89 -5.71 -0.22
C TRP A 157 14.02 -5.93 1.01
N ALA A 158 14.49 -6.72 2.00
CA ALA A 158 13.80 -6.94 3.27
C ALA A 158 13.88 -5.72 4.23
N ALA A 159 13.51 -4.53 3.75
CA ALA A 159 13.61 -3.26 4.48
C ALA A 159 12.79 -3.20 5.78
N HIS A 160 11.82 -4.11 5.96
CA HIS A 160 11.05 -4.22 7.21
C HIS A 160 11.88 -4.79 8.38
N VAL A 161 13.03 -5.39 8.10
CA VAL A 161 13.97 -5.89 9.11
C VAL A 161 14.84 -4.73 9.59
N ARG A 162 14.73 -4.36 10.87
CA ARG A 162 15.41 -3.17 11.43
C ARG A 162 16.93 -3.32 11.61
N SER A 163 17.47 -4.54 11.55
CA SER A 163 18.91 -4.78 11.69
C SER A 163 19.64 -4.68 10.33
N PRO A 164 20.87 -4.14 10.29
CA PRO A 164 21.69 -4.14 9.08
C PRO A 164 21.87 -5.55 8.52
N LEU A 165 21.96 -5.66 7.19
CA LEU A 165 22.27 -6.92 6.53
C LEU A 165 23.74 -7.28 6.76
N HIS A 166 23.94 -8.45 7.35
CA HIS A 166 25.23 -9.11 7.43
C HIS A 166 25.14 -10.41 6.63
N PHE A 167 26.08 -10.61 5.72
CA PHE A 167 26.17 -11.81 4.89
C PHE A 167 27.65 -12.16 4.73
N ASP A 168 28.03 -13.38 5.06
CA ASP A 168 29.41 -13.86 5.03
C ASP A 168 29.46 -15.15 4.20
N GLY A 169 29.29 -14.98 2.88
CA GLY A 169 29.36 -16.05 1.91
C GLY A 169 30.78 -16.29 1.41
N ARG A 170 30.95 -17.34 0.62
CA ARG A 170 32.22 -17.71 -0.01
C ARG A 170 32.61 -16.72 -1.12
N HIS A 171 31.64 -16.18 -1.82
CA HIS A 171 31.82 -15.30 -2.98
C HIS A 171 31.37 -13.86 -2.72
N HIS A 172 30.36 -13.66 -1.88
CA HIS A 172 29.87 -12.34 -1.50
C HIS A 172 29.95 -12.13 0.00
N ARG A 173 30.44 -10.94 0.39
CA ARG A 173 30.50 -10.50 1.77
C ARG A 173 29.84 -9.12 1.93
N VAL A 174 28.94 -9.01 2.89
CA VAL A 174 28.25 -7.78 3.27
C VAL A 174 28.39 -7.59 4.77
N ALA A 175 29.12 -6.57 5.19
CA ALA A 175 29.40 -6.29 6.60
C ALA A 175 28.56 -5.09 7.09
N GLY A 176 27.26 -5.29 7.27
CA GLY A 176 26.37 -4.29 7.86
C GLY A 176 25.77 -3.29 6.87
N ALA A 177 25.29 -3.74 5.73
CA ALA A 177 24.61 -2.88 4.77
C ALA A 177 23.22 -2.45 5.28
N GLU A 178 22.88 -1.19 5.09
CA GLU A 178 21.51 -0.70 5.31
C GLU A 178 20.57 -1.34 4.28
N ARG A 179 19.44 -1.87 4.78
CA ARG A 179 18.40 -2.48 3.95
C ARG A 179 17.53 -1.41 3.32
N GLY A 180 16.99 -1.72 2.16
CA GLY A 180 16.11 -0.86 1.40
C GLY A 180 16.79 -0.09 0.27
N PRO A 181 15.99 0.63 -0.54
CA PRO A 181 14.54 0.80 -0.37
C PRO A 181 13.75 -0.50 -0.60
N ALA A 182 12.57 -0.62 0.00
CA ALA A 182 11.66 -1.73 -0.29
C ALA A 182 11.11 -1.57 -1.71
N PRO A 183 11.13 -2.61 -2.56
CA PRO A 183 10.45 -2.58 -3.85
C PRO A 183 8.96 -2.23 -3.76
N ALA A 184 8.41 -1.67 -4.84
CA ALA A 184 6.97 -1.43 -4.98
C ALA A 184 6.20 -2.76 -5.06
N HIS A 185 6.78 -3.79 -5.67
CA HIS A 185 6.21 -5.15 -5.70
C HIS A 185 7.29 -6.23 -5.50
N ASN A 186 6.88 -7.51 -5.41
CA ASN A 186 7.83 -8.62 -5.42
C ASN A 186 8.47 -8.70 -6.83
N ILE A 187 9.62 -8.06 -7.02
CA ILE A 187 10.37 -8.07 -8.29
C ILE A 187 10.69 -9.53 -8.66
N PRO A 188 10.14 -10.07 -9.76
CA PRO A 188 10.47 -11.40 -10.23
C PRO A 188 11.96 -11.52 -10.54
N LEU A 189 12.59 -12.57 -10.01
CA LEU A 189 13.99 -12.91 -10.28
C LEU A 189 14.07 -14.06 -11.28
N TRP A 190 14.59 -13.78 -12.47
CA TRP A 190 14.83 -14.76 -13.52
C TRP A 190 16.27 -15.25 -13.47
N LEU A 191 16.48 -16.57 -13.45
CA LEU A 191 17.82 -17.12 -13.64
C LEU A 191 18.07 -17.39 -15.13
N ALA A 192 18.98 -16.64 -15.73
CA ALA A 192 19.44 -16.86 -17.09
C ALA A 192 20.47 -17.99 -17.10
N ALA A 193 20.11 -19.12 -17.73
CA ALA A 193 20.99 -20.28 -17.84
C ALA A 193 20.59 -21.21 -19.00
N GLY A 194 21.56 -21.96 -19.52
CA GLY A 194 21.30 -23.11 -20.38
C GLY A 194 20.75 -24.31 -19.59
N THR A 195 21.05 -25.53 -20.04
CA THR A 195 20.51 -26.78 -19.45
C THR A 195 21.41 -27.42 -18.39
N HIS A 196 22.40 -26.69 -17.85
CA HIS A 196 23.31 -27.24 -16.84
C HIS A 196 22.54 -27.61 -15.54
N PRO A 197 22.65 -28.84 -15.02
CA PRO A 197 21.84 -29.31 -13.90
C PRO A 197 21.93 -28.44 -12.64
N ASP A 198 23.11 -27.94 -12.28
CA ASP A 198 23.27 -27.09 -11.09
C ASP A 198 22.63 -25.71 -11.25
N ALA A 199 22.63 -25.16 -12.46
CA ALA A 199 21.93 -23.90 -12.77
C ALA A 199 20.42 -24.07 -12.62
N LEU A 200 19.89 -25.17 -13.17
CA LEU A 200 18.46 -25.49 -13.08
C LEU A 200 18.04 -25.77 -11.63
N ARG A 201 18.86 -26.47 -10.85
CA ARG A 201 18.63 -26.66 -9.40
C ARG A 201 18.64 -25.34 -8.65
N LEU A 202 19.56 -24.42 -8.97
CA LEU A 202 19.59 -23.09 -8.37
C LEU A 202 18.33 -22.29 -8.74
N ALA A 203 17.92 -22.30 -10.01
CA ALA A 203 16.70 -21.65 -10.46
C ALA A 203 15.49 -22.19 -9.71
N ALA A 204 15.37 -23.51 -9.64
CA ALA A 204 14.33 -24.19 -8.89
C ALA A 204 14.35 -23.83 -7.40
N ALA A 205 15.52 -23.71 -6.77
CA ALA A 205 15.62 -23.43 -5.35
C ALA A 205 15.38 -21.95 -4.99
N LYS A 206 15.81 -21.00 -5.83
CA LYS A 206 15.91 -19.58 -5.45
C LYS A 206 15.24 -18.57 -6.38
N ALA A 207 14.98 -18.90 -7.65
CA ALA A 207 14.43 -17.97 -8.63
C ALA A 207 12.89 -18.06 -8.74
N ASP A 208 12.28 -17.08 -9.41
CA ASP A 208 10.86 -17.05 -9.75
C ASP A 208 10.61 -17.57 -11.18
N GLY A 209 11.67 -17.70 -11.98
CA GLY A 209 11.61 -18.35 -13.27
C GLY A 209 12.98 -18.66 -13.86
N TRP A 210 12.96 -19.46 -14.92
CA TRP A 210 14.11 -19.80 -15.74
C TRP A 210 14.02 -19.03 -17.05
N LEU A 211 15.04 -18.20 -17.30
CA LEU A 211 15.30 -17.62 -18.61
C LEU A 211 16.24 -18.58 -19.35
N HIS A 212 15.66 -19.34 -20.28
CA HIS A 212 16.40 -20.22 -21.16
C HIS A 212 17.23 -19.40 -22.15
N THR A 213 18.54 -19.61 -22.11
CA THR A 213 19.50 -19.11 -23.11
C THR A 213 19.92 -20.29 -23.98
N ALA A 214 19.75 -20.17 -25.29
CA ALA A 214 20.14 -21.24 -26.23
C ALA A 214 21.67 -21.46 -26.17
N SER A 215 22.18 -22.52 -26.82
CA SER A 215 23.61 -22.81 -26.83
C SER A 215 24.46 -21.60 -27.24
N ALA A 216 25.53 -21.31 -26.51
CA ALA A 216 26.78 -20.66 -26.94
C ALA A 216 26.84 -20.04 -28.37
N GLU A 217 26.74 -20.86 -29.41
CA GLU A 217 26.84 -20.45 -30.83
C GLU A 217 25.65 -19.61 -31.35
N ALA A 218 24.47 -19.81 -30.78
CA ALA A 218 23.25 -19.07 -31.09
C ALA A 218 23.29 -17.65 -30.50
N ASP A 219 23.75 -17.54 -29.25
CA ASP A 219 23.84 -16.26 -28.52
C ASP A 219 25.03 -15.40 -28.97
N ALA A 220 26.16 -16.02 -29.34
CA ALA A 220 27.30 -15.29 -29.91
C ALA A 220 26.90 -14.49 -31.17
N ARG A 221 25.98 -15.02 -31.99
CA ARG A 221 25.50 -14.35 -33.22
C ARG A 221 24.57 -13.16 -32.96
N LEU A 222 23.86 -13.14 -31.84
CA LEU A 222 23.06 -12.00 -31.38
C LEU A 222 23.93 -10.81 -30.94
N LEU A 223 25.14 -11.09 -30.42
CA LEU A 223 26.02 -10.10 -29.80
C LEU A 223 27.17 -9.60 -30.68
N THR A 224 27.59 -10.38 -31.69
CA THR A 224 28.71 -10.01 -32.58
C THR A 224 28.28 -9.36 -33.89
N ALA A 225 26.97 -9.14 -34.11
CA ALA A 225 26.49 -8.47 -35.30
C ALA A 225 26.78 -6.96 -35.20
N PRO A 226 27.59 -6.37 -36.10
CA PRO A 226 27.81 -4.92 -36.11
C PRO A 226 26.50 -4.19 -36.49
N ALA A 227 26.23 -3.06 -35.84
CA ALA A 227 25.17 -2.13 -36.26
C ALA A 227 25.50 -1.52 -37.64
N PRO A 228 24.49 -1.22 -38.47
CA PRO A 228 23.79 -2.15 -39.36
C PRO A 228 24.43 -2.23 -40.76
N ALA A 229 24.52 -3.44 -41.30
CA ALA A 229 24.45 -3.74 -42.74
C ALA A 229 23.28 -4.73 -42.95
N PRO A 230 22.58 -4.74 -44.10
CA PRO A 230 21.23 -5.28 -44.27
C PRO A 230 21.17 -6.83 -44.40
N ALA A 231 22.02 -7.57 -43.69
CA ALA A 231 21.94 -9.02 -43.63
C ALA A 231 21.21 -9.44 -42.35
N PRO A 232 19.99 -9.99 -42.42
CA PRO A 232 19.24 -10.40 -41.24
C PRO A 232 19.95 -11.56 -40.52
N ALA A 233 19.99 -11.50 -39.19
CA ALA A 233 20.44 -12.61 -38.37
C ALA A 233 19.61 -13.87 -38.69
N PRO A 234 20.21 -15.08 -38.74
CA PRO A 234 19.46 -16.32 -38.95
C PRO A 234 18.47 -16.54 -37.80
N ALA A 235 17.28 -17.03 -38.13
CA ALA A 235 16.27 -17.39 -37.14
C ALA A 235 16.78 -18.51 -36.23
N ILE A 236 16.68 -18.32 -34.92
CA ILE A 236 17.00 -19.34 -33.92
C ILE A 236 15.72 -19.59 -33.13
N ALA A 237 15.08 -20.72 -33.43
CA ALA A 237 14.06 -21.28 -32.57
C ALA A 237 14.77 -22.13 -31.48
N PRO A 238 14.36 -22.03 -30.20
CA PRO A 238 14.88 -22.94 -29.18
C PRO A 238 14.54 -24.39 -29.55
N SER A 239 15.50 -25.30 -29.35
CA SER A 239 15.27 -26.72 -29.62
C SER A 239 14.26 -27.25 -28.58
N GLY A 240 13.15 -27.84 -29.02
CA GLY A 240 12.14 -28.37 -28.09
C GLY A 240 12.69 -29.46 -27.15
N GLY A 241 13.76 -30.16 -27.55
CA GLY A 241 14.41 -31.17 -26.72
C GLY A 241 15.11 -30.59 -25.49
N ASP A 242 15.77 -29.44 -25.62
CA ASP A 242 16.51 -28.82 -24.51
C ASP A 242 15.57 -28.20 -23.48
N LEU A 243 14.49 -27.55 -23.94
CA LEU A 243 13.45 -27.00 -23.06
C LEU A 243 12.72 -28.11 -22.28
N ALA A 244 12.38 -29.22 -22.95
CA ALA A 244 11.74 -30.36 -22.29
C ALA A 244 12.65 -31.01 -21.23
N ALA A 245 13.92 -31.26 -21.58
CA ALA A 245 14.88 -31.87 -20.67
C ALA A 245 15.21 -30.96 -19.47
N GLY A 246 15.47 -29.68 -19.72
CA GLY A 246 15.70 -28.69 -18.67
C GLY A 246 14.46 -28.48 -17.79
N GLY A 247 13.27 -28.47 -18.40
CA GLY A 247 11.99 -28.40 -17.71
C GLY A 247 11.73 -29.59 -16.77
N ALA A 248 12.13 -30.80 -17.14
CA ALA A 248 12.00 -31.95 -16.24
C ALA A 248 12.91 -31.82 -15.00
N VAL A 249 14.16 -31.39 -15.20
CA VAL A 249 15.13 -31.19 -14.10
C VAL A 249 14.67 -30.08 -13.16
N ILE A 250 14.15 -28.97 -13.69
CA ILE A 250 13.70 -27.85 -12.85
C ILE A 250 12.48 -28.24 -12.00
N ASP A 251 11.54 -29.00 -12.57
CA ASP A 251 10.33 -29.45 -11.86
C ASP A 251 10.66 -30.47 -10.76
N GLU A 252 11.58 -31.41 -11.04
CA GLU A 252 12.09 -32.37 -10.05
C GLU A 252 12.82 -31.64 -8.91
N ALA A 253 13.72 -30.71 -9.24
CA ALA A 253 14.46 -29.93 -8.27
C ALA A 253 13.55 -29.02 -7.43
N ALA A 254 12.51 -28.44 -8.03
CA ALA A 254 11.52 -27.63 -7.33
C ALA A 254 10.77 -28.47 -6.29
N THR A 255 10.30 -29.64 -6.71
CA THR A 255 9.61 -30.60 -5.84
C THR A 255 10.51 -31.05 -4.69
N ALA A 256 11.79 -31.37 -4.98
CA ALA A 256 12.77 -31.74 -3.96
C ALA A 256 13.07 -30.61 -2.97
N ALA A 257 12.97 -29.34 -3.41
CA ALA A 257 13.08 -28.16 -2.57
C ALA A 257 11.77 -27.79 -1.85
N GLY A 258 10.70 -28.59 -1.98
CA GLY A 258 9.39 -28.34 -1.37
C GLY A 258 8.58 -27.23 -2.04
N ARG A 259 8.94 -26.84 -3.28
CA ARG A 259 8.20 -25.87 -4.09
C ARG A 259 7.23 -26.57 -5.03
N ASP A 260 6.13 -25.88 -5.35
CA ASP A 260 5.27 -26.30 -6.44
C ASP A 260 5.92 -25.89 -7.78
N PRO A 261 6.12 -26.79 -8.76
CA PRO A 261 6.67 -26.43 -10.06
C PRO A 261 5.91 -25.30 -10.77
N ARG A 262 4.62 -25.13 -10.47
CA ARG A 262 3.81 -24.02 -10.98
C ARG A 262 4.23 -22.66 -10.43
N GLU A 263 5.14 -22.59 -9.46
CA GLU A 263 5.75 -21.31 -9.03
C GLU A 263 6.79 -20.78 -10.03
N LEU A 264 7.30 -21.63 -10.95
CA LEU A 264 8.46 -21.32 -11.77
C LEU A 264 8.05 -21.04 -13.22
N HIS A 265 8.18 -19.78 -13.62
CA HIS A 265 7.92 -19.38 -15.00
C HIS A 265 9.06 -19.78 -15.95
N ARG A 266 8.74 -19.98 -17.23
CA ARG A 266 9.71 -20.30 -18.27
C ARG A 266 9.70 -19.20 -19.33
N LEU A 267 10.86 -18.59 -19.56
CA LEU A 267 11.07 -17.47 -20.46
C LEU A 267 12.15 -17.83 -21.48
N THR A 268 11.98 -17.44 -22.75
CA THR A 268 13.03 -17.58 -23.78
C THR A 268 13.06 -16.36 -24.69
N TYR A 269 14.20 -16.15 -25.35
CA TYR A 269 14.33 -15.25 -26.48
C TYR A 269 13.91 -15.93 -27.79
N LEU A 270 13.37 -15.14 -28.71
CA LEU A 270 12.97 -15.55 -30.06
C LEU A 270 13.61 -14.61 -31.09
N THR A 271 14.15 -15.18 -32.16
CA THR A 271 14.51 -14.44 -33.38
C THR A 271 13.89 -15.12 -34.59
N GLY A 272 13.46 -14.33 -35.58
CA GLY A 272 12.81 -14.88 -36.76
C GLY A 272 12.53 -13.81 -37.81
N ARG A 273 11.91 -14.23 -38.92
CA ARG A 273 11.51 -13.34 -40.01
C ARG A 273 10.13 -13.72 -40.55
N PHE A 274 9.32 -12.73 -40.89
CA PHE A 274 8.11 -12.99 -41.65
C PHE A 274 8.42 -13.05 -43.15
N THR A 275 8.04 -14.14 -43.79
CA THR A 275 8.16 -14.37 -45.25
C THR A 275 6.82 -14.88 -45.79
N ALA A 276 6.63 -14.82 -47.11
CA ALA A 276 5.39 -15.29 -47.74
C ALA A 276 5.22 -16.82 -47.67
N THR A 277 6.34 -17.55 -47.58
CA THR A 277 6.40 -19.02 -47.57
C THR A 277 7.28 -19.50 -46.44
N ALA A 278 6.99 -20.70 -45.90
CA ALA A 278 7.81 -21.32 -44.87
C ALA A 278 9.19 -21.71 -45.43
N GLU A 279 10.24 -21.11 -44.88
CA GLU A 279 11.65 -21.32 -45.26
C GLU A 279 12.46 -21.96 -44.11
N GLY A 280 11.89 -22.01 -42.90
CA GLY A 280 12.48 -22.64 -41.72
C GLY A 280 11.73 -22.29 -40.43
N PRO A 281 12.18 -22.78 -39.28
CA PRO A 281 11.59 -22.43 -37.98
C PRO A 281 11.59 -20.91 -37.77
N LEU A 282 10.44 -20.35 -37.38
CA LEU A 282 10.24 -18.91 -37.20
C LEU A 282 10.65 -18.07 -38.43
N THR A 283 10.67 -18.68 -39.62
CA THR A 283 10.96 -18.04 -40.91
C THR A 283 9.85 -18.43 -41.89
N GLY A 284 8.77 -17.67 -41.89
CA GLY A 284 7.53 -18.05 -42.57
C GLY A 284 6.39 -17.07 -42.32
N PRO A 285 5.18 -17.39 -42.81
CA PRO A 285 3.99 -16.62 -42.51
C PRO A 285 3.57 -16.79 -41.03
N PRO A 286 2.73 -15.91 -40.46
CA PRO A 286 2.33 -15.94 -39.05
C PRO A 286 1.76 -17.28 -38.55
N GLU A 287 1.05 -18.01 -39.41
CA GLU A 287 0.50 -19.32 -39.07
C GLU A 287 1.61 -20.35 -38.78
N GLN A 288 2.74 -20.25 -39.48
CA GLN A 288 3.92 -21.08 -39.20
C GLN A 288 4.52 -20.75 -37.84
N TRP A 289 4.63 -19.47 -37.48
CA TRP A 289 5.10 -19.05 -36.16
C TRP A 289 4.22 -19.62 -35.04
N VAL A 290 2.90 -19.59 -35.22
CA VAL A 290 1.95 -20.20 -34.28
C VAL A 290 2.18 -21.71 -34.20
N ALA A 291 2.35 -22.40 -35.33
CA ALA A 291 2.60 -23.84 -35.38
C ALA A 291 3.94 -24.24 -34.73
N ASP A 292 4.97 -23.41 -34.85
CA ASP A 292 6.30 -23.65 -34.27
C ASP A 292 6.31 -23.42 -32.74
N LEU A 293 5.61 -22.39 -32.26
CA LEU A 293 5.66 -21.97 -30.84
C LEU A 293 4.64 -22.72 -29.96
N LEU A 294 3.49 -23.11 -30.51
CA LEU A 294 2.42 -23.74 -29.73
C LEU A 294 2.85 -25.06 -29.06
N PRO A 295 3.66 -25.95 -29.68
CA PRO A 295 4.18 -27.13 -29.01
C PRO A 295 5.05 -26.80 -27.80
N LEU A 296 5.92 -25.78 -27.90
CA LEU A 296 6.80 -25.36 -26.79
C LEU A 296 5.99 -24.82 -25.60
N ILE A 297 4.90 -24.12 -25.90
CA ILE A 297 3.96 -23.62 -24.88
C ILE A 297 3.21 -24.77 -24.20
N ARG A 298 2.65 -25.71 -24.96
CA ARG A 298 1.76 -26.76 -24.42
C ARG A 298 2.52 -27.94 -23.80
N ASN A 299 3.67 -28.30 -24.36
CA ASN A 299 4.40 -29.49 -23.98
C ASN A 299 5.54 -29.15 -23.02
N ASP A 300 6.21 -28.01 -23.24
CA ASP A 300 7.45 -27.64 -22.54
C ASP A 300 7.24 -26.47 -21.55
N GLY A 301 5.98 -26.08 -21.31
CA GLY A 301 5.60 -25.14 -20.25
C GLY A 301 6.07 -23.70 -20.46
N LEU A 302 6.42 -23.33 -21.69
CA LEU A 302 6.89 -22.00 -22.02
C LEU A 302 5.76 -20.97 -21.87
N SER A 303 5.98 -19.95 -21.03
CA SER A 303 4.95 -18.95 -20.71
C SER A 303 5.30 -17.54 -21.13
N THR A 304 6.58 -17.23 -21.30
CA THR A 304 7.06 -15.89 -21.66
C THR A 304 7.98 -15.94 -22.87
N LEU A 305 7.67 -15.14 -23.89
CA LEU A 305 8.39 -15.11 -25.17
C LEU A 305 8.90 -13.70 -25.45
N LEU A 306 10.23 -13.51 -25.50
CA LEU A 306 10.84 -12.22 -25.81
C LEU A 306 11.30 -12.18 -27.26
N LEU A 307 10.61 -11.42 -28.09
CA LEU A 307 10.97 -11.21 -29.49
C LEU A 307 12.16 -10.22 -29.57
N ALA A 308 13.32 -10.71 -29.98
CA ALA A 308 14.50 -9.90 -30.20
C ALA A 308 14.48 -9.30 -31.60
N THR A 309 14.01 -8.06 -31.71
CA THR A 309 13.97 -7.33 -32.98
C THR A 309 13.87 -5.82 -32.77
N ASP A 310 14.48 -5.09 -33.69
CA ASP A 310 14.40 -3.64 -33.78
C ASP A 310 13.44 -3.17 -34.87
N ASP A 311 12.92 -4.12 -35.67
CA ASP A 311 12.09 -3.88 -36.85
C ASP A 311 10.61 -3.69 -36.46
N GLU A 312 10.09 -2.49 -36.73
CA GLU A 312 8.70 -2.13 -36.38
C GLU A 312 7.66 -2.98 -37.10
N GLU A 313 7.91 -3.41 -38.34
CA GLU A 313 6.96 -4.25 -39.07
C GLU A 313 6.82 -5.62 -38.39
N THR A 314 7.95 -6.23 -38.04
CA THR A 314 8.00 -7.49 -37.29
C THR A 314 7.30 -7.34 -35.93
N LEU A 315 7.55 -6.24 -35.20
CA LEU A 315 6.86 -5.95 -33.93
C LEU A 315 5.34 -5.89 -34.10
N ARG A 316 4.85 -5.17 -35.11
CA ARG A 316 3.41 -5.03 -35.37
C ARG A 316 2.79 -6.37 -35.75
N ARG A 317 3.37 -7.07 -36.73
CA ARG A 317 2.85 -8.35 -37.23
C ARG A 317 2.79 -9.41 -36.13
N PHE A 318 3.84 -9.53 -35.32
CA PHE A 318 3.83 -10.47 -34.20
C PHE A 318 2.72 -10.12 -33.18
N ALA A 319 2.56 -8.84 -32.84
CA ALA A 319 1.55 -8.39 -31.88
C ALA A 319 0.11 -8.55 -32.38
N THR A 320 -0.14 -8.36 -33.69
CA THR A 320 -1.49 -8.39 -34.27
C THR A 320 -1.89 -9.76 -34.79
N GLU A 321 -0.94 -10.58 -35.25
CA GLU A 321 -1.22 -11.84 -35.93
C GLU A 321 -0.82 -13.06 -35.09
N VAL A 322 0.39 -13.08 -34.52
CA VAL A 322 0.93 -14.27 -33.82
C VAL A 322 0.48 -14.35 -32.36
N ALA A 323 0.68 -13.30 -31.58
CA ALA A 323 0.38 -13.30 -30.15
C ALA A 323 -1.11 -13.56 -29.83
N PRO A 324 -2.09 -12.93 -30.52
CA PRO A 324 -3.50 -13.22 -30.31
C PRO A 324 -3.87 -14.65 -30.74
N ALA A 325 -3.30 -15.15 -31.84
CA ALA A 325 -3.52 -16.51 -32.32
C ALA A 325 -2.97 -17.56 -31.35
N LEU A 326 -1.79 -17.33 -30.74
CA LEU A 326 -1.23 -18.20 -29.70
C LEU A 326 -2.11 -18.21 -28.44
N ARG A 327 -2.59 -17.04 -27.98
CA ARG A 327 -3.53 -16.95 -26.85
C ARG A 327 -4.82 -17.72 -27.14
N ALA A 328 -5.42 -17.52 -28.31
CA ALA A 328 -6.63 -18.22 -28.73
C ALA A 328 -6.41 -19.74 -28.87
N ALA A 329 -5.30 -20.15 -29.47
CA ALA A 329 -4.96 -21.56 -29.65
C ALA A 329 -4.68 -22.25 -28.32
N ARG A 330 -4.06 -21.58 -27.35
CA ARG A 330 -3.83 -22.17 -26.02
C ARG A 330 -5.14 -22.35 -25.24
N GLY A 331 -6.04 -21.37 -25.28
CA GLY A 331 -7.29 -21.35 -24.51
C GLY A 331 -7.18 -20.65 -23.15
N GLU A 332 -8.29 -20.59 -22.42
CA GLU A 332 -8.35 -19.95 -21.09
C GLU A 332 -7.53 -20.70 -20.05
N VAL A 333 -6.73 -19.94 -19.30
CA VAL A 333 -5.98 -20.44 -18.16
C VAL A 333 -6.89 -20.39 -16.94
N THR A 334 -7.36 -21.54 -16.47
CA THR A 334 -8.26 -21.63 -15.31
C THR A 334 -7.54 -21.93 -13.99
N GLY A 335 -6.21 -22.12 -14.03
CA GLY A 335 -5.38 -22.45 -12.87
C GLY A 335 -4.85 -21.22 -12.13
N ARG A 336 -4.84 -21.26 -10.80
CA ARG A 336 -4.18 -20.27 -9.94
C ARG A 336 -2.70 -20.62 -9.81
N THR A 337 -1.80 -19.68 -10.14
CA THR A 337 -0.38 -19.78 -9.75
C THR A 337 -0.31 -19.77 -8.21
N PRO A 338 0.26 -20.80 -7.57
CA PRO A 338 0.41 -20.79 -6.12
C PRO A 338 1.32 -19.62 -5.70
N ALA A 339 1.09 -19.08 -4.51
CA ALA A 339 2.03 -18.13 -3.91
C ALA A 339 3.41 -18.80 -3.80
N SER A 340 4.48 -18.04 -3.99
CA SER A 340 5.83 -18.63 -3.92
C SER A 340 6.10 -19.22 -2.54
N LEU A 341 6.92 -20.27 -2.46
CA LEU A 341 7.34 -20.87 -1.19
C LEU A 341 7.88 -19.82 -0.20
N PHE A 342 8.52 -18.77 -0.71
CA PHE A 342 9.06 -17.66 0.08
C PHE A 342 7.99 -16.83 0.79
N VAL A 343 6.80 -16.72 0.20
CA VAL A 343 5.61 -16.13 0.82
C VAL A 343 4.95 -17.18 1.73
N ARG A 344 4.72 -18.39 1.22
CA ARG A 344 4.03 -19.48 1.94
C ARG A 344 4.66 -19.82 3.29
N ARG A 345 5.99 -19.78 3.42
CA ARG A 345 6.70 -20.04 4.70
C ARG A 345 6.35 -19.05 5.83
N HIS A 346 5.77 -17.89 5.51
CA HIS A 346 5.35 -16.90 6.49
C HIS A 346 3.84 -16.92 6.76
N ARG A 347 3.07 -17.77 6.05
CA ARG A 347 1.64 -17.99 6.31
C ARG A 347 1.42 -18.37 7.78
N ARG A 348 0.29 -17.93 8.34
CA ARG A 348 -0.09 -18.18 9.72
C ARG A 348 -1.06 -19.36 9.79
N GLU A 349 -0.91 -20.18 10.82
CA GLU A 349 -1.90 -21.20 11.14
C GLU A 349 -3.28 -20.58 11.41
N GLY A 350 -4.33 -21.30 11.04
CA GLY A 350 -5.72 -20.85 11.20
C GLY A 350 -6.24 -19.93 10.09
N ILE A 351 -5.50 -19.73 9.00
CA ILE A 351 -5.99 -19.06 7.78
C ILE A 351 -5.84 -20.00 6.59
N ASP A 352 -6.95 -20.26 5.89
CA ASP A 352 -6.97 -21.02 4.64
C ASP A 352 -6.74 -20.11 3.43
N TYR A 353 -5.47 -19.80 3.16
CA TYR A 353 -5.04 -18.91 2.07
C TYR A 353 -5.43 -19.41 0.67
N ASP A 354 -5.62 -20.72 0.52
CA ASP A 354 -5.94 -21.31 -0.77
C ASP A 354 -7.45 -21.20 -1.07
N ALA A 355 -8.28 -21.01 -0.03
CA ALA A 355 -9.71 -20.67 -0.11
C ALA A 355 -10.01 -19.17 -0.27
N ILE A 356 -9.00 -18.30 -0.43
CA ILE A 356 -9.23 -16.88 -0.75
C ILE A 356 -10.06 -16.78 -2.05
N PRO A 357 -11.17 -16.01 -2.06
CA PRO A 357 -11.96 -15.83 -3.27
C PRO A 357 -11.14 -15.32 -4.46
N ALA A 358 -11.44 -15.82 -5.66
CA ALA A 358 -10.69 -15.49 -6.87
C ALA A 358 -10.60 -13.96 -7.11
N ALA A 359 -11.70 -13.24 -6.90
CA ALA A 359 -11.77 -11.78 -7.04
C ALA A 359 -10.83 -11.02 -6.08
N LEU A 360 -10.48 -11.61 -4.95
CA LEU A 360 -9.61 -11.00 -3.93
C LEU A 360 -8.15 -11.44 -4.03
N THR A 361 -7.84 -12.45 -4.84
CA THR A 361 -6.47 -13.01 -4.88
C THR A 361 -5.44 -11.97 -5.33
N GLY A 362 -5.78 -11.15 -6.33
CA GLY A 362 -4.88 -10.09 -6.83
C GLY A 362 -4.69 -8.92 -5.87
N SER A 363 -5.49 -8.82 -4.81
CA SER A 363 -5.46 -7.75 -3.82
C SER A 363 -5.24 -8.23 -2.39
N ALA A 364 -5.04 -9.53 -2.21
CA ALA A 364 -4.61 -10.16 -0.97
C ALA A 364 -3.10 -9.91 -0.79
N VAL A 365 -2.72 -9.54 0.43
CA VAL A 365 -1.33 -9.35 0.81
C VAL A 365 -1.03 -10.29 1.96
N GLU A 366 -0.18 -11.27 1.69
CA GLU A 366 0.27 -12.30 2.62
C GLU A 366 1.54 -11.84 3.36
N PRO A 367 1.81 -12.39 4.56
CA PRO A 367 3.12 -12.27 5.18
C PRO A 367 4.19 -12.77 4.20
N GLY A 368 5.23 -11.96 3.97
CA GLY A 368 6.30 -12.26 3.01
C GLY A 368 6.19 -11.51 1.69
N ASP A 369 5.02 -10.95 1.35
CA ASP A 369 4.91 -10.03 0.22
C ASP A 369 5.64 -8.71 0.48
N ALA A 370 6.28 -8.14 -0.56
CA ALA A 370 6.92 -6.83 -0.50
C ALA A 370 5.95 -5.73 -0.05
N ALA A 371 4.68 -5.84 -0.47
CA ALA A 371 3.63 -4.90 -0.07
C ALA A 371 3.25 -5.01 1.42
N PHE A 372 3.51 -6.15 2.08
CA PHE A 372 3.08 -6.42 3.45
C PHE A 372 3.56 -5.36 4.45
N ALA A 373 4.79 -4.86 4.27
CA ALA A 373 5.36 -3.82 5.13
C ALA A 373 4.51 -2.53 5.15
N ARG A 374 3.89 -2.17 4.02
CA ARG A 374 3.05 -0.96 3.89
C ARG A 374 1.66 -1.13 4.46
N VAL A 375 1.22 -2.37 4.66
CA VAL A 375 -0.17 -2.70 5.05
C VAL A 375 -0.27 -3.44 6.38
N ARG A 376 0.84 -3.68 7.09
CA ARG A 376 0.83 -4.36 8.41
C ARG A 376 0.51 -3.42 9.58
N SER A 377 0.78 -2.13 9.45
CA SER A 377 0.72 -1.15 10.55
C SER A 377 -0.39 -0.11 10.34
N THR A 378 -0.69 0.62 11.41
CA THR A 378 -1.60 1.77 11.44
C THR A 378 -0.81 3.04 11.75
N TYR A 379 -1.47 4.20 11.71
CA TYR A 379 -0.85 5.52 11.90
C TYR A 379 0.08 5.56 13.13
N LEU A 380 -0.38 5.00 14.25
CA LEU A 380 0.40 4.91 15.48
C LEU A 380 0.88 3.48 15.75
N ARG A 381 0.01 2.46 15.63
CA ARG A 381 0.30 1.12 16.16
C ARG A 381 0.87 0.17 15.11
N GLY A 382 1.83 -0.65 15.54
CA GLY A 382 2.37 -1.75 14.74
C GLY A 382 1.40 -2.93 14.70
N GLY A 383 1.48 -3.72 13.63
CA GLY A 383 0.77 -4.99 13.53
C GLY A 383 1.58 -6.05 12.77
N SER A 384 1.12 -7.29 12.85
CA SER A 384 1.58 -8.42 12.06
C SER A 384 0.38 -9.29 11.68
N PRO A 385 -0.55 -8.77 10.84
CA PRO A 385 -1.71 -9.53 10.42
C PRO A 385 -1.29 -10.80 9.68
N GLY A 386 -2.10 -11.85 9.79
CA GLY A 386 -1.89 -13.08 9.04
C GLY A 386 -2.29 -12.94 7.57
N LEU A 387 -3.18 -12.00 7.25
CA LEU A 387 -3.60 -11.70 5.87
C LEU A 387 -4.22 -10.30 5.81
N VAL A 388 -3.94 -9.54 4.76
CA VAL A 388 -4.64 -8.28 4.46
C VAL A 388 -5.38 -8.42 3.14
N LEU A 389 -6.70 -8.28 3.16
CA LEU A 389 -7.55 -8.27 1.97
C LEU A 389 -7.86 -6.83 1.59
N ARG A 390 -7.60 -6.43 0.35
CA ARG A 390 -7.80 -5.04 -0.13
C ARG A 390 -8.89 -4.97 -1.20
N PRO A 391 -10.17 -5.16 -0.83
CA PRO A 391 -11.28 -5.10 -1.79
C PRO A 391 -11.36 -3.73 -2.46
N GLY A 392 -11.61 -3.73 -3.78
CA GLY A 392 -11.83 -2.54 -4.61
C GLY A 392 -13.29 -2.29 -4.98
N THR A 393 -14.21 -3.19 -4.59
CA THR A 393 -15.65 -3.05 -4.87
C THR A 393 -16.50 -3.49 -3.66
N PRO A 394 -17.76 -3.05 -3.55
CA PRO A 394 -18.65 -3.53 -2.49
C PRO A 394 -18.87 -5.05 -2.50
N ASP A 395 -18.91 -5.67 -3.69
CA ASP A 395 -19.04 -7.13 -3.81
C ASP A 395 -17.80 -7.86 -3.25
N GLU A 396 -16.60 -7.37 -3.58
CA GLU A 396 -15.35 -7.89 -3.01
C GLU A 396 -15.31 -7.74 -1.47
N VAL A 397 -15.88 -6.67 -0.90
CA VAL A 397 -16.03 -6.54 0.56
C VAL A 397 -16.95 -7.64 1.10
N GLY A 398 -18.08 -7.92 0.44
CA GLY A 398 -18.98 -9.02 0.77
C GLY A 398 -18.29 -10.38 0.75
N GLN A 399 -17.53 -10.66 -0.30
CA GLN A 399 -16.71 -11.89 -0.41
C GLN A 399 -15.66 -11.98 0.70
N ALA A 400 -15.00 -10.86 1.03
CA ALA A 400 -13.99 -10.81 2.08
C ALA A 400 -14.58 -11.09 3.47
N VAL A 401 -15.76 -10.56 3.79
CA VAL A 401 -16.47 -10.84 5.05
C VAL A 401 -16.85 -12.31 5.13
N ARG A 402 -17.43 -12.88 4.06
CA ARG A 402 -17.83 -14.30 4.04
C ARG A 402 -16.62 -15.22 4.24
N TYR A 403 -15.52 -14.94 3.55
CA TYR A 403 -14.27 -15.67 3.70
C TYR A 403 -13.71 -15.53 5.13
N ALA A 404 -13.57 -14.31 5.65
CA ALA A 404 -12.96 -14.09 6.96
C ALA A 404 -13.75 -14.76 8.09
N ARG A 405 -15.07 -14.88 7.95
CA ARG A 405 -15.94 -15.55 8.94
C ARG A 405 -15.75 -17.06 9.05
N THR A 406 -15.24 -17.72 8.01
CA THR A 406 -14.96 -19.15 8.07
C THR A 406 -13.62 -19.46 8.76
N GLN A 407 -12.84 -18.42 9.09
CA GLN A 407 -11.51 -18.57 9.65
C GLN A 407 -11.52 -18.41 11.19
N PRO A 408 -10.80 -19.24 11.95
CA PRO A 408 -10.70 -19.17 13.41
C PRO A 408 -9.81 -18.03 13.94
N VAL A 409 -9.66 -16.92 13.21
CA VAL A 409 -8.77 -15.80 13.57
C VAL A 409 -9.55 -14.49 13.76
N LYS A 410 -8.90 -13.47 14.31
CA LYS A 410 -9.49 -12.13 14.49
C LYS A 410 -9.73 -11.47 13.13
N LEU A 411 -10.84 -10.75 13.00
CA LEU A 411 -11.15 -9.89 11.87
C LEU A 411 -11.09 -8.43 12.32
N SER A 412 -10.21 -7.65 11.68
CA SER A 412 -10.08 -6.21 11.86
C SER A 412 -10.52 -5.49 10.57
N ILE A 413 -11.05 -4.27 10.71
CA ILE A 413 -11.46 -3.44 9.57
C ILE A 413 -10.60 -2.19 9.53
N ARG A 414 -10.07 -1.85 8.36
CA ARG A 414 -9.25 -0.68 8.14
C ARG A 414 -9.77 0.19 7.01
N SER A 415 -10.05 1.45 7.34
CA SER A 415 -10.19 2.55 6.38
C SER A 415 -8.85 3.28 6.32
N GLY A 416 -8.72 4.44 6.95
CA GLY A 416 -7.48 5.22 6.93
C GLY A 416 -6.50 4.91 8.04
N GLY A 417 -6.66 3.82 8.80
CA GLY A 417 -5.67 3.39 9.80
C GLY A 417 -5.37 4.40 10.93
N HIS A 418 -6.21 5.40 11.16
CA HIS A 418 -5.99 6.45 12.17
C HIS A 418 -6.52 6.11 13.57
N GLY A 419 -7.21 4.98 13.74
CA GLY A 419 -7.77 4.59 15.04
C GLY A 419 -6.69 4.33 16.09
N ILE A 420 -6.62 5.18 17.10
CA ILE A 420 -5.54 5.20 18.13
C ILE A 420 -5.52 3.91 18.96
N SER A 421 -6.67 3.26 19.10
CA SER A 421 -6.82 1.95 19.76
C SER A 421 -6.07 0.81 19.07
N GLY A 422 -5.68 0.96 17.81
CA GLY A 422 -5.01 -0.09 17.03
C GLY A 422 -5.90 -1.21 16.52
N ARG A 423 -7.22 -1.16 16.77
CA ARG A 423 -8.18 -2.20 16.37
C ARG A 423 -8.39 -2.33 14.84
N SER A 424 -7.72 -1.49 14.05
CA SER A 424 -7.67 -1.59 12.58
C SER A 424 -6.45 -2.37 12.06
N THR A 425 -5.71 -3.03 12.95
CA THR A 425 -4.72 -4.05 12.62
C THR A 425 -4.78 -5.19 13.65
N SER A 426 -4.03 -6.26 13.42
CA SER A 426 -4.00 -7.42 14.31
C SER A 426 -2.63 -8.11 14.31
N ASN A 427 -2.50 -9.09 15.21
CA ASN A 427 -1.40 -10.05 15.22
C ASN A 427 -1.96 -11.42 14.85
N GLY A 428 -1.64 -11.91 13.65
CA GLY A 428 -2.11 -13.18 13.10
C GLY A 428 -3.55 -13.20 12.57
N GLY A 429 -4.29 -12.08 12.65
CA GLY A 429 -5.67 -11.98 12.15
C GLY A 429 -5.77 -11.56 10.68
N ILE A 430 -7.01 -11.47 10.20
CA ILE A 430 -7.34 -10.94 8.87
C ILE A 430 -7.69 -9.46 9.02
N VAL A 431 -7.12 -8.62 8.14
CA VAL A 431 -7.50 -7.21 8.02
C VAL A 431 -8.23 -7.03 6.69
N ILE A 432 -9.48 -6.55 6.73
CA ILE A 432 -10.16 -6.04 5.54
C ILE A 432 -9.86 -4.55 5.43
N ASP A 433 -9.07 -4.18 4.43
CA ASP A 433 -8.60 -2.84 4.17
C ASP A 433 -9.34 -2.21 2.98
N VAL A 434 -10.26 -1.30 3.27
CA VAL A 434 -11.10 -0.60 2.28
C VAL A 434 -10.42 0.65 1.70
N SER A 435 -9.11 0.83 1.87
CA SER A 435 -8.37 1.99 1.32
C SER A 435 -8.47 2.15 -0.19
N ARG A 436 -8.76 1.06 -0.93
CA ARG A 436 -8.97 1.11 -2.40
C ARG A 436 -10.35 1.63 -2.80
N LEU A 437 -11.31 1.70 -1.87
CA LEU A 437 -12.59 2.37 -2.06
C LEU A 437 -12.43 3.84 -1.66
N ASN A 438 -11.80 4.67 -2.50
CA ASN A 438 -11.44 6.05 -2.18
C ASN A 438 -12.04 7.12 -3.11
N GLY A 439 -13.05 6.76 -3.90
CA GLY A 439 -13.76 7.70 -4.78
C GLY A 439 -14.55 8.78 -4.03
N VAL A 440 -14.58 9.99 -4.62
CA VAL A 440 -15.41 11.12 -4.21
C VAL A 440 -16.16 11.62 -5.45
N GLU A 441 -17.49 11.60 -5.40
CA GLU A 441 -18.36 11.92 -6.53
C GLU A 441 -19.43 12.95 -6.11
N VAL A 442 -19.64 13.97 -6.93
CA VAL A 442 -20.77 14.89 -6.75
C VAL A 442 -22.00 14.31 -7.44
N LEU A 443 -23.00 13.89 -6.65
CA LEU A 443 -24.23 13.29 -7.16
C LEU A 443 -25.21 14.35 -7.66
N ASP A 444 -25.36 15.44 -6.92
CA ASP A 444 -26.27 16.53 -7.26
C ASP A 444 -25.76 17.86 -6.73
N LYS A 445 -25.61 18.82 -7.64
CA LYS A 445 -25.15 20.18 -7.31
C LYS A 445 -26.21 21.05 -6.67
N ALA A 446 -27.49 20.85 -6.99
CA ALA A 446 -28.57 21.65 -6.44
C ALA A 446 -28.75 21.38 -4.94
N THR A 447 -28.64 20.11 -4.55
CA THR A 447 -28.75 19.68 -3.15
C THR A 447 -27.41 19.49 -2.45
N ARG A 448 -26.29 19.73 -3.15
CA ARG A 448 -24.90 19.51 -2.66
C ARG A 448 -24.69 18.09 -2.14
N ARG A 449 -25.31 17.11 -2.78
CA ARG A 449 -25.19 15.69 -2.43
C ARG A 449 -23.90 15.13 -3.02
N VAL A 450 -23.10 14.51 -2.17
CA VAL A 450 -21.80 13.94 -2.53
C VAL A 450 -21.68 12.52 -2.01
N ARG A 451 -21.18 11.63 -2.85
CA ARG A 451 -20.91 10.24 -2.52
C ARG A 451 -19.42 10.06 -2.24
N VAL A 452 -19.10 9.54 -1.07
CA VAL A 452 -17.72 9.39 -0.60
C VAL A 452 -17.51 7.94 -0.19
N GLN A 453 -16.48 7.30 -0.71
CA GLN A 453 -16.13 5.94 -0.34
C GLN A 453 -15.28 5.92 0.96
N PRO A 454 -15.35 4.84 1.77
CA PRO A 454 -14.79 4.79 3.13
C PRO A 454 -13.26 4.89 3.19
N GLY A 455 -12.56 4.53 2.13
CA GLY A 455 -11.11 4.55 2.01
C GLY A 455 -10.52 5.93 1.70
N ALA A 456 -11.33 6.90 1.29
CA ALA A 456 -10.89 8.28 1.07
C ALA A 456 -10.35 8.91 2.35
N ARG A 457 -9.47 9.91 2.21
CA ARG A 457 -9.05 10.79 3.31
C ARG A 457 -9.80 12.10 3.27
N TRP A 458 -9.90 12.78 4.41
CA TRP A 458 -10.56 14.09 4.47
C TRP A 458 -9.84 15.17 3.66
N SER A 459 -8.53 15.02 3.44
CA SER A 459 -7.78 15.85 2.46
C SER A 459 -8.28 15.65 1.03
N ASP A 460 -8.55 14.40 0.63
CA ASP A 460 -9.05 14.07 -0.72
C ASP A 460 -10.47 14.63 -0.91
N VAL A 461 -11.31 14.51 0.12
CA VAL A 461 -12.67 15.08 0.13
C VAL A 461 -12.62 16.60 0.05
N ALA A 462 -11.76 17.26 0.83
CA ALA A 462 -11.63 18.72 0.78
C ALA A 462 -11.18 19.20 -0.61
N ALA A 463 -10.17 18.55 -1.20
CA ALA A 463 -9.69 18.87 -2.55
C ALA A 463 -10.77 18.64 -3.63
N ALA A 464 -11.57 17.58 -3.52
CA ALA A 464 -12.65 17.31 -4.48
C ALA A 464 -13.81 18.31 -4.39
N LEU A 465 -14.09 18.88 -3.20
CA LEU A 465 -15.19 19.81 -2.99
C LEU A 465 -14.81 21.28 -3.18
N SER A 466 -13.53 21.61 -3.03
CA SER A 466 -12.99 22.97 -3.16
C SER A 466 -13.34 23.66 -4.51
N PRO A 467 -13.26 23.00 -5.68
CA PRO A 467 -13.69 23.60 -6.95
C PRO A 467 -15.17 24.01 -7.02
N HIS A 468 -16.01 23.49 -6.10
CA HIS A 468 -17.42 23.83 -5.98
C HIS A 468 -17.69 24.91 -4.92
N GLY A 469 -16.66 25.38 -4.20
CA GLY A 469 -16.80 26.27 -3.04
C GLY A 469 -17.42 25.57 -1.83
N TRP A 470 -17.43 24.24 -1.79
CA TRP A 470 -18.06 23.45 -0.75
C TRP A 470 -17.05 22.86 0.22
N ALA A 471 -17.53 22.51 1.41
CA ALA A 471 -16.81 21.75 2.42
C ALA A 471 -17.74 20.75 3.13
N LEU A 472 -17.11 19.85 3.87
CA LEU A 472 -17.78 18.95 4.81
C LEU A 472 -17.13 19.05 6.18
N THR A 473 -17.96 19.24 7.21
CA THR A 473 -17.56 19.06 8.61
C THR A 473 -17.01 17.65 8.83
N SER A 474 -15.77 17.58 9.30
CA SER A 474 -14.98 16.35 9.37
C SER A 474 -14.12 16.35 10.64
N GLY A 475 -12.86 15.90 10.55
CA GLY A 475 -11.87 16.03 11.61
C GLY A 475 -11.07 17.32 11.50
N ASP A 476 -10.07 17.46 12.37
CA ASP A 476 -9.10 18.56 12.36
C ASP A 476 -7.79 18.21 11.61
N TYR A 477 -7.71 17.01 11.02
CA TYR A 477 -6.54 16.49 10.32
C TYR A 477 -6.93 15.75 9.04
N GLY A 478 -6.33 16.13 7.91
CA GLY A 478 -6.67 15.61 6.58
C GLY A 478 -6.41 14.13 6.35
N GLY A 479 -5.36 13.58 6.98
CA GLY A 479 -4.94 12.18 6.76
C GLY A 479 -5.90 11.14 7.35
N VAL A 480 -6.90 11.54 8.14
CA VAL A 480 -7.87 10.62 8.75
C VAL A 480 -8.78 10.01 7.67
N GLY A 481 -9.00 8.70 7.74
CA GLY A 481 -9.90 8.00 6.83
C GLY A 481 -11.38 8.32 7.09
N VAL A 482 -12.15 8.49 6.03
CA VAL A 482 -13.58 8.83 6.08
C VAL A 482 -14.36 7.77 6.88
N GLY A 483 -14.15 6.49 6.60
CA GLY A 483 -14.97 5.40 7.17
C GLY A 483 -15.04 5.38 8.70
N GLY A 484 -13.90 5.47 9.39
CA GLY A 484 -13.87 5.43 10.85
C GLY A 484 -14.46 6.69 11.49
N LEU A 485 -14.19 7.87 10.91
CA LEU A 485 -14.69 9.13 11.45
C LEU A 485 -16.20 9.30 11.22
N ALA A 486 -16.66 9.03 10.00
CA ALA A 486 -18.05 9.18 9.58
C ALA A 486 -19.02 8.14 10.18
N THR A 487 -18.54 7.17 10.94
CA THR A 487 -19.38 6.19 11.65
C THR A 487 -19.37 6.37 13.18
N ALA A 488 -18.50 7.23 13.69
CA ALA A 488 -18.31 7.43 15.12
C ALA A 488 -18.73 8.84 15.61
N GLY A 489 -18.90 9.80 14.69
CA GLY A 489 -19.29 11.17 15.03
C GLY A 489 -18.66 12.16 14.05
N GLY A 490 -17.41 12.52 14.33
CA GLY A 490 -16.64 13.52 13.57
C GLY A 490 -16.70 14.90 14.22
N ILE A 491 -15.61 15.25 14.92
CA ILE A 491 -15.41 16.54 15.60
C ILE A 491 -14.21 17.21 14.94
N GLY A 492 -14.44 18.39 14.35
CA GLY A 492 -13.43 19.13 13.60
C GLY A 492 -13.78 20.61 13.49
N TRP A 493 -13.20 21.29 12.51
CA TRP A 493 -13.22 22.76 12.44
C TRP A 493 -14.61 23.38 12.28
N PHE A 494 -15.51 22.72 11.57
CA PHE A 494 -16.88 23.20 11.34
C PHE A 494 -17.92 22.63 12.31
N VAL A 495 -17.51 21.88 13.34
CA VAL A 495 -18.46 21.13 14.21
C VAL A 495 -19.50 22.04 14.88
N ARG A 496 -19.08 23.24 15.31
CA ARG A 496 -19.93 24.20 16.01
C ARG A 496 -20.95 24.88 15.11
N GLU A 497 -20.64 25.04 13.84
CA GLU A 497 -21.50 25.72 12.87
C GLU A 497 -22.37 24.74 12.10
N GLN A 498 -21.82 23.57 11.74
CA GLN A 498 -22.39 22.64 10.78
C GLN A 498 -22.79 21.29 11.39
N GLY A 499 -22.51 21.07 12.68
CA GLY A 499 -22.75 19.80 13.39
C GLY A 499 -21.63 18.78 13.17
N LEU A 500 -21.84 17.56 13.69
CA LEU A 500 -20.93 16.44 13.48
C LEU A 500 -20.97 15.97 12.02
N THR A 501 -19.94 15.26 11.58
CA THR A 501 -19.93 14.62 10.24
C THR A 501 -21.16 13.73 10.03
N ILE A 502 -21.56 12.97 11.05
CA ILE A 502 -22.74 12.10 11.00
C ILE A 502 -24.08 12.87 10.84
N ASP A 503 -24.12 14.17 11.13
CA ASP A 503 -25.32 15.01 10.97
C ASP A 503 -25.51 15.45 9.52
N ARG A 504 -24.42 15.46 8.76
CA ARG A 504 -24.41 15.71 7.31
C ARG A 504 -24.65 14.45 6.48
N LEU A 505 -24.70 13.28 7.11
CA LEU A 505 -24.95 12.01 6.45
C LEU A 505 -26.43 11.89 6.06
N ARG A 506 -26.69 11.32 4.88
CA ARG A 506 -28.02 11.17 4.29
C ARG A 506 -28.35 9.72 3.96
N ALA A 507 -27.34 8.95 3.53
CA ALA A 507 -27.45 7.53 3.33
C ALA A 507 -26.09 6.84 3.44
N VAL A 508 -26.10 5.52 3.64
CA VAL A 508 -24.93 4.65 3.52
C VAL A 508 -25.28 3.38 2.77
N ASP A 509 -24.32 2.85 2.03
CA ASP A 509 -24.34 1.46 1.60
C ASP A 509 -23.35 0.68 2.46
N LEU A 510 -23.78 -0.44 3.04
CA LEU A 510 -22.93 -1.25 3.92
C LEU A 510 -23.05 -2.74 3.67
N VAL A 511 -21.94 -3.45 3.86
CA VAL A 511 -21.86 -4.90 3.86
C VAL A 511 -22.07 -5.43 5.28
N LEU A 512 -23.09 -6.26 5.46
CA LEU A 512 -23.45 -6.89 6.73
C LEU A 512 -22.59 -8.11 7.06
N ALA A 513 -22.79 -8.69 8.24
CA ALA A 513 -22.05 -9.86 8.71
C ALA A 513 -22.25 -11.11 7.82
N ASP A 514 -23.37 -11.24 7.13
CA ASP A 514 -23.59 -12.32 6.15
C ASP A 514 -22.96 -12.04 4.77
N GLY A 515 -22.36 -10.87 4.59
CA GLY A 515 -21.77 -10.41 3.35
C GLY A 515 -22.76 -9.79 2.36
N SER A 516 -24.04 -9.65 2.72
CA SER A 516 -25.03 -8.94 1.91
C SER A 516 -24.79 -7.43 1.93
N LEU A 517 -25.03 -6.77 0.80
CA LEU A 517 -25.01 -5.30 0.67
C LEU A 517 -26.41 -4.75 0.94
N VAL A 518 -26.52 -3.77 1.83
CA VAL A 518 -27.78 -3.07 2.12
C VAL A 518 -27.58 -1.56 2.06
N ARG A 519 -28.63 -0.84 1.68
CA ARG A 519 -28.72 0.62 1.84
C ARG A 519 -29.40 0.95 3.16
N ALA A 520 -28.92 1.99 3.84
CA ALA A 520 -29.57 2.54 5.02
C ALA A 520 -29.63 4.07 4.95
N ASP A 521 -30.84 4.62 5.05
CA ASP A 521 -31.13 6.05 5.10
C ASP A 521 -32.34 6.31 6.04
N ALA A 522 -33.01 7.44 5.91
CA ALA A 522 -34.14 7.78 6.78
C ALA A 522 -35.41 6.95 6.51
N GLU A 523 -35.53 6.36 5.32
CA GLU A 523 -36.72 5.64 4.85
C GLU A 523 -36.45 4.12 4.74
N GLU A 524 -35.25 3.74 4.29
CA GLU A 524 -34.80 2.37 4.15
C GLU A 524 -33.84 1.98 5.29
N ASN A 525 -34.11 0.87 5.99
CA ASN A 525 -33.28 0.41 7.12
C ASN A 525 -32.95 1.51 8.16
N ALA A 526 -33.94 2.37 8.48
CA ALA A 526 -33.75 3.56 9.31
C ALA A 526 -33.10 3.31 10.68
N GLU A 527 -33.40 2.17 11.32
CA GLU A 527 -32.75 1.77 12.58
C GLU A 527 -31.24 1.50 12.42
N LEU A 528 -30.84 0.92 11.30
CA LEU A 528 -29.44 0.69 10.96
C LEU A 528 -28.74 2.01 10.61
N PHE A 529 -29.43 2.91 9.89
CA PHE A 529 -28.93 4.25 9.61
C PHE A 529 -28.72 5.09 10.88
N TRP A 530 -29.62 4.96 11.86
CA TRP A 530 -29.45 5.53 13.20
C TRP A 530 -28.19 4.97 13.88
N ALA A 531 -27.98 3.66 13.82
CA ALA A 531 -26.87 3.00 14.49
C ALA A 531 -25.50 3.35 13.88
N VAL A 532 -25.39 3.37 12.55
CA VAL A 532 -24.14 3.72 11.83
C VAL A 532 -23.69 5.15 12.16
N ARG A 533 -24.61 6.05 12.54
CA ARG A 533 -24.31 7.42 12.98
C ARG A 533 -23.90 7.48 14.46
N GLY A 534 -22.84 6.78 14.83
CA GLY A 534 -22.20 6.87 16.15
C GLY A 534 -21.69 5.55 16.74
N ALA A 535 -22.09 4.39 16.18
CA ALA A 535 -21.69 3.08 16.69
C ALA A 535 -20.43 2.48 16.05
N GLY A 536 -19.73 3.23 15.20
CA GLY A 536 -18.57 2.75 14.47
C GLY A 536 -18.91 1.56 13.55
N ALA A 537 -17.98 0.61 13.43
CA ALA A 537 -18.10 -0.54 12.55
C ALA A 537 -18.90 -1.73 13.14
N ASN A 538 -19.73 -1.51 14.18
CA ASN A 538 -20.41 -2.59 14.90
C ASN A 538 -21.43 -3.37 14.05
N PHE A 539 -21.92 -2.82 12.95
CA PHE A 539 -23.03 -3.40 12.19
C PHE A 539 -22.66 -3.81 10.75
N GLY A 540 -21.44 -3.52 10.32
CA GLY A 540 -21.01 -3.78 8.95
C GLY A 540 -19.84 -2.92 8.51
N ILE A 541 -19.42 -3.15 7.27
CA ILE A 541 -18.41 -2.37 6.58
C ILE A 541 -19.14 -1.44 5.61
N VAL A 542 -19.17 -0.14 5.91
CA VAL A 542 -19.70 0.87 4.99
C VAL A 542 -18.83 0.90 3.74
N THR A 543 -19.45 0.85 2.55
CA THR A 543 -18.78 0.90 1.24
C THR A 543 -19.02 2.21 0.49
N ALA A 544 -20.03 2.99 0.89
CA ALA A 544 -20.25 4.35 0.43
C ALA A 544 -21.06 5.16 1.46
N PHE A 545 -20.76 6.45 1.55
CA PHE A 545 -21.49 7.45 2.32
C PHE A 545 -22.07 8.48 1.36
N GLU A 546 -23.30 8.91 1.58
CA GLU A 546 -23.89 10.06 0.90
C GLU A 546 -24.05 11.21 1.90
N PHE A 547 -23.32 12.30 1.66
CA PHE A 547 -23.35 13.49 2.50
C PHE A 547 -24.06 14.65 1.79
N GLU A 548 -24.54 15.59 2.60
CA GLU A 548 -24.89 16.93 2.17
C GLU A 548 -23.76 17.89 2.55
N ALA A 549 -23.06 18.40 1.55
CA ALA A 549 -22.01 19.40 1.74
C ALA A 549 -22.59 20.78 2.07
N HIS A 550 -21.79 21.63 2.70
CA HIS A 550 -22.11 23.03 2.98
C HIS A 550 -21.15 23.96 2.24
N GLU A 551 -21.44 25.26 2.23
CA GLU A 551 -20.50 26.25 1.72
C GLU A 551 -19.28 26.29 2.65
N GLY A 552 -18.08 26.21 2.07
CA GLY A 552 -16.82 26.12 2.82
C GLY A 552 -16.04 27.42 2.87
N GLY A 553 -16.04 28.17 1.77
CA GLY A 553 -15.41 29.49 1.67
C GLY A 553 -13.93 29.55 2.08
N GLU A 554 -13.49 30.78 2.35
CA GLU A 554 -12.23 31.06 3.03
C GLU A 554 -12.42 31.01 4.55
N VAL A 555 -11.36 30.63 5.25
CA VAL A 555 -11.32 30.56 6.70
C VAL A 555 -10.11 31.32 7.25
N GLY A 556 -10.31 32.00 8.39
CA GLY A 556 -9.23 32.49 9.23
C GLY A 556 -8.69 31.35 10.08
N PHE A 557 -7.48 30.88 9.79
CA PHE A 557 -6.78 29.87 10.59
C PHE A 557 -5.74 30.52 11.49
N ALA A 558 -5.86 30.29 12.79
CA ALA A 558 -4.99 30.86 13.80
C ALA A 558 -4.28 29.78 14.61
N GLN A 559 -2.99 29.98 14.83
CA GLN A 559 -2.16 29.23 15.76
C GLN A 559 -1.62 30.22 16.79
N LEU A 560 -1.96 30.02 18.06
CA LEU A 560 -1.54 30.89 19.17
C LEU A 560 -0.76 30.05 20.18
N VAL A 561 0.31 30.60 20.73
CA VAL A 561 1.05 30.01 21.85
C VAL A 561 0.85 30.90 23.06
N VAL A 562 0.38 30.34 24.17
CA VAL A 562 0.10 31.10 25.40
C VAL A 562 0.80 30.50 26.61
N ASP A 563 1.08 31.35 27.60
CA ASP A 563 1.54 30.91 28.93
C ASP A 563 0.36 30.27 29.69
N ALA A 564 0.43 28.95 29.87
CA ALA A 564 -0.55 28.15 30.58
C ALA A 564 -0.02 27.67 31.95
N THR A 565 0.91 28.40 32.56
CA THR A 565 1.43 28.10 33.91
C THR A 565 0.30 28.11 34.96
N ASP A 566 -0.63 29.05 34.87
CA ASP A 566 -1.95 28.97 35.54
C ASP A 566 -2.88 28.05 34.73
N THR A 567 -2.57 26.75 34.68
CA THR A 567 -3.29 25.81 33.80
C THR A 567 -4.78 25.75 34.11
N ALA A 568 -5.15 25.71 35.40
CA ALA A 568 -6.56 25.62 35.79
C ALA A 568 -7.33 26.89 35.45
N GLY A 569 -6.80 28.07 35.77
CA GLY A 569 -7.45 29.33 35.41
C GLY A 569 -7.50 29.57 33.91
N PHE A 570 -6.44 29.19 33.17
CA PHE A 570 -6.43 29.24 31.71
C PHE A 570 -7.55 28.38 31.10
N LEU A 571 -7.68 27.11 31.50
CA LEU A 571 -8.72 26.22 30.98
C LEU A 571 -10.13 26.77 31.25
N GLN A 572 -10.38 27.35 32.43
CA GLN A 572 -11.67 27.99 32.73
C GLN A 572 -11.95 29.19 31.84
N ARG A 573 -10.98 30.11 31.71
CA ARG A 573 -11.13 31.31 30.87
C ARG A 573 -11.33 30.95 29.41
N TRP A 574 -10.57 29.97 28.91
CA TRP A 574 -10.72 29.48 27.54
C TRP A 574 -12.07 28.79 27.32
N GLY A 575 -12.53 27.96 28.26
CA GLY A 575 -13.84 27.33 28.19
C GLY A 575 -14.98 28.35 28.13
N ALA A 576 -14.98 29.33 29.04
CA ALA A 576 -15.97 30.40 29.06
C ALA A 576 -15.95 31.24 27.78
N ALA A 577 -14.76 31.55 27.25
CA ALA A 577 -14.62 32.27 25.99
C ALA A 577 -15.18 31.47 24.80
N MET A 578 -14.97 30.15 24.77
CA MET A 578 -15.54 29.29 23.73
C MET A 578 -17.06 29.16 23.82
N GLU A 579 -17.62 29.01 25.02
CA GLU A 579 -19.08 28.95 25.21
C GLU A 579 -19.76 30.27 24.79
N ALA A 580 -19.12 31.41 25.04
CA ALA A 580 -19.61 32.72 24.63
C ALA A 580 -19.36 33.03 23.13
N ALA A 581 -18.44 32.31 22.49
CA ALA A 581 -18.06 32.57 21.10
C ALA A 581 -19.19 32.18 20.13
N PRO A 582 -19.36 32.94 19.02
CA PRO A 582 -20.27 32.56 17.95
C PRO A 582 -19.88 31.22 17.31
N ARG A 583 -20.85 30.58 16.65
CA ARG A 583 -20.70 29.23 16.08
C ARG A 583 -19.73 29.16 14.90
N ASP A 584 -19.47 30.29 14.25
CA ASP A 584 -18.48 30.44 13.16
C ASP A 584 -17.02 30.32 13.65
N LEU A 585 -16.77 30.29 14.96
CA LEU A 585 -15.46 30.08 15.59
C LEU A 585 -15.39 28.72 16.30
N THR A 586 -14.45 27.88 15.88
CA THR A 586 -14.07 26.64 16.60
C THR A 586 -12.60 26.73 17.02
N SER A 587 -12.29 26.25 18.23
CA SER A 587 -10.92 26.23 18.75
C SER A 587 -10.61 24.92 19.45
N SER A 588 -9.34 24.52 19.43
CA SER A 588 -8.78 23.45 20.25
C SER A 588 -7.46 23.90 20.85
N LEU A 589 -7.03 23.24 21.92
CA LEU A 589 -5.74 23.47 22.55
C LEU A 589 -5.01 22.17 22.86
N ILE A 590 -3.69 22.23 22.83
CA ILE A 590 -2.78 21.14 23.24
C ILE A 590 -1.81 21.71 24.27
N ILE A 591 -1.70 21.03 25.41
CA ILE A 591 -0.73 21.31 26.47
C ILE A 591 0.27 20.15 26.48
N GLY A 592 1.54 20.46 26.22
CA GLY A 592 2.60 19.45 26.23
C GLY A 592 2.93 18.94 27.63
N ARG A 593 3.75 17.88 27.70
CA ARG A 593 4.28 17.34 28.96
C ARG A 593 4.97 18.43 29.79
N ALA A 594 4.59 18.54 31.07
CA ALA A 594 5.28 19.39 32.02
C ALA A 594 6.76 18.95 32.19
N ARG A 595 7.68 19.91 32.16
CA ARG A 595 9.13 19.68 32.30
C ARG A 595 9.67 20.49 33.49
N PRO A 596 10.47 19.90 34.39
CA PRO A 596 11.03 20.62 35.53
C PRO A 596 11.78 21.89 35.09
N GLY A 597 11.47 23.02 35.71
CA GLY A 597 12.13 24.31 35.43
C GLY A 597 11.72 25.01 34.14
N GLN A 598 10.72 24.50 33.40
CA GLN A 598 10.17 25.16 32.21
C GLN A 598 8.71 25.58 32.45
N PRO A 599 8.28 26.75 31.94
CA PRO A 599 6.88 27.16 32.01
C PRO A 599 5.99 26.22 31.21
N ILE A 600 4.74 26.06 31.63
CA ILE A 600 3.75 25.29 30.88
C ILE A 600 3.20 26.18 29.79
N VAL A 601 3.26 25.70 28.54
CA VAL A 601 2.72 26.41 27.37
C VAL A 601 1.56 25.63 26.76
N ALA A 602 0.56 26.35 26.27
CA ALA A 602 -0.53 25.78 25.48
C ALA A 602 -0.46 26.29 24.04
N GLN A 603 -0.64 25.38 23.10
CA GLN A 603 -0.82 25.69 21.69
C GLN A 603 -2.32 25.67 21.38
N ILE A 604 -2.87 26.81 21.00
CA ILE A 604 -4.26 26.96 20.58
C ILE A 604 -4.30 26.98 19.05
N MET A 605 -5.18 26.18 18.47
CA MET A 605 -5.54 26.25 17.06
C MET A 605 -7.00 26.69 16.96
N ALA A 606 -7.30 27.64 16.08
CA ALA A 606 -8.66 28.14 15.88
C ALA A 606 -8.97 28.36 14.41
N VAL A 607 -10.23 28.11 14.04
CA VAL A 607 -10.79 28.38 12.71
C VAL A 607 -11.99 29.31 12.88
N VAL A 608 -11.97 30.41 12.14
CA VAL A 608 -13.12 31.30 11.94
C VAL A 608 -13.60 31.13 10.50
N HIS A 609 -14.87 30.77 10.30
CA HIS A 609 -15.45 30.64 8.96
C HIS A 609 -15.78 32.03 8.37
N SER A 610 -14.73 32.73 7.93
CA SER A 610 -14.81 34.02 7.26
C SER A 610 -13.49 34.30 6.53
N GLY A 611 -13.57 34.99 5.38
CA GLY A 611 -12.41 35.60 4.71
C GLY A 611 -12.16 37.06 5.13
N ASP A 612 -13.05 37.64 5.94
CA ASP A 612 -12.94 39.04 6.39
C ASP A 612 -12.02 39.18 7.61
N ALA A 613 -10.92 39.92 7.45
CA ALA A 613 -9.88 40.07 8.46
C ALA A 613 -10.38 40.72 9.76
N GLU A 614 -11.27 41.71 9.68
CA GLU A 614 -11.81 42.37 10.87
C GLU A 614 -12.66 41.41 11.70
N THR A 615 -13.55 40.65 11.03
CA THR A 615 -14.34 39.59 11.66
C THR A 615 -13.43 38.55 12.31
N ILE A 616 -12.40 38.08 11.61
CA ILE A 616 -11.45 37.08 12.14
C ILE A 616 -10.79 37.59 13.43
N ILE A 617 -10.24 38.82 13.41
CA ILE A 617 -9.56 39.38 14.58
C ILE A 617 -10.54 39.56 15.75
N ASN A 618 -11.74 40.09 15.50
CA ASN A 618 -12.76 40.28 16.52
C ASN A 618 -13.19 38.95 17.17
N ARG A 619 -13.25 37.85 16.39
CA ARG A 619 -13.55 36.51 16.90
C ARG A 619 -12.41 35.91 17.71
N LEU A 620 -11.16 36.12 17.29
CA LEU A 620 -9.99 35.55 17.96
C LEU A 620 -9.56 36.31 19.22
N GLN A 621 -9.88 37.61 19.33
CA GLN A 621 -9.42 38.44 20.44
C GLN A 621 -9.82 37.91 21.83
N PRO A 622 -11.07 37.45 22.09
CA PRO A 622 -11.42 36.83 23.36
C PRO A 622 -10.61 35.57 23.68
N ILE A 623 -10.24 34.78 22.68
CA ILE A 623 -9.41 33.57 22.84
C ILE A 623 -7.97 33.94 23.15
N ALA A 624 -7.41 34.92 22.45
CA ALA A 624 -6.05 35.41 22.68
C ALA A 624 -5.89 36.06 24.07
N ALA A 625 -6.96 36.62 24.64
CA ALA A 625 -6.96 37.25 25.96
C ALA A 625 -7.05 36.26 27.15
N THR A 626 -7.20 34.95 26.89
CA THR A 626 -7.37 33.93 27.95
C THR A 626 -6.10 33.70 28.78
N ALA A 627 -4.94 34.04 28.24
CA ALA A 627 -3.64 33.93 28.87
C ALA A 627 -2.61 34.84 28.16
N PRO A 628 -1.44 35.14 28.76
CA PRO A 628 -0.38 35.88 28.08
C PRO A 628 0.05 35.20 26.77
N LEU A 629 -0.07 35.94 25.66
CA LEU A 629 0.32 35.47 24.34
C LEU A 629 1.85 35.52 24.18
N LEU A 630 2.44 34.40 23.77
CA LEU A 630 3.87 34.22 23.56
C LEU A 630 4.24 34.25 22.08
N ASP A 631 3.37 33.70 21.22
CA ASP A 631 3.56 33.67 19.76
C ASP A 631 2.20 33.54 19.05
N HIS A 632 2.13 33.97 17.79
CA HIS A 632 0.92 33.80 16.96
C HIS A 632 1.22 33.76 15.45
N SER A 633 0.39 33.00 14.73
CA SER A 633 0.25 33.04 13.28
C SER A 633 -1.23 33.05 12.93
N ILE A 634 -1.65 33.95 12.05
CA ILE A 634 -3.04 34.03 11.57
C ILE A 634 -2.99 34.19 10.06
N GLN A 635 -3.72 33.34 9.34
CA GLN A 635 -3.75 33.30 7.89
C GLN A 635 -5.20 33.16 7.39
N VAL A 636 -5.51 33.79 6.26
CA VAL A 636 -6.76 33.54 5.53
C VAL A 636 -6.44 32.56 4.41
N LEU A 637 -7.10 31.40 4.43
CA LEU A 637 -6.83 30.30 3.53
C LEU A 637 -8.14 29.63 3.10
N PRO A 638 -8.21 28.97 1.92
CA PRO A 638 -9.31 28.07 1.64
C PRO A 638 -9.28 26.87 2.59
N TYR A 639 -10.45 26.33 2.94
CA TYR A 639 -10.56 25.18 3.86
C TYR A 639 -9.70 23.98 3.43
N GLU A 640 -9.58 23.73 2.12
CA GLU A 640 -8.69 22.72 1.54
C GLU A 640 -7.24 22.83 2.06
N ALA A 641 -6.71 24.05 2.15
CA ALA A 641 -5.30 24.25 2.47
C ALA A 641 -4.97 23.85 3.92
N ILE A 642 -5.89 24.06 4.85
CA ILE A 642 -5.70 23.65 6.26
C ILE A 642 -5.96 22.15 6.49
N MET A 643 -6.63 21.49 5.54
CA MET A 643 -6.83 20.05 5.54
C MET A 643 -5.77 19.29 4.73
N HIS A 644 -4.91 19.98 3.99
CA HIS A 644 -3.93 19.34 3.13
C HIS A 644 -2.87 18.59 3.94
N VAL A 645 -2.76 17.28 3.70
CA VAL A 645 -1.74 16.41 4.28
C VAL A 645 -1.25 15.46 3.18
N PRO A 646 0.06 15.39 2.89
CA PRO A 646 0.59 14.40 1.97
C PRO A 646 0.32 12.97 2.46
N HIS A 647 -0.09 12.08 1.55
CA HIS A 647 -0.21 10.66 1.87
C HIS A 647 1.17 10.05 2.12
N GLY A 648 1.31 9.32 3.22
CA GLY A 648 2.53 8.60 3.57
C GLY A 648 2.23 7.21 4.11
N PRO A 649 3.21 6.28 4.11
CA PRO A 649 3.05 4.99 4.74
C PRO A 649 2.84 5.14 6.25
N HIS A 650 2.13 4.18 6.82
CA HIS A 650 1.97 4.09 8.27
C HIS A 650 3.10 3.26 8.87
N ASP A 651 4.01 3.92 9.58
CA ASP A 651 5.24 3.29 10.10
C ASP A 651 5.20 2.99 11.60
N ALA A 652 4.00 2.96 12.18
CA ALA A 652 3.78 2.74 13.61
C ALA A 652 4.55 3.73 14.50
N GLN A 653 4.15 5.01 14.46
CA GLN A 653 4.82 6.13 15.16
C GLN A 653 4.73 6.07 16.70
N GLY A 654 4.13 5.03 17.28
CA GLY A 654 4.16 4.74 18.71
C GLY A 654 2.89 4.04 19.23
N GLU A 655 2.90 3.60 20.48
CA GLU A 655 1.72 2.93 21.06
C GLU A 655 1.15 3.70 22.26
N PRO A 656 0.69 4.96 22.07
CA PRO A 656 0.20 5.75 23.18
C PRO A 656 -1.06 5.12 23.78
N VAL A 657 -1.19 5.25 25.09
CA VAL A 657 -2.45 5.06 25.79
C VAL A 657 -3.16 6.39 25.81
N THR A 658 -4.42 6.39 25.42
CA THR A 658 -5.28 7.57 25.42
C THR A 658 -6.50 7.36 26.28
N ARG A 659 -6.98 8.43 26.91
CA ARG A 659 -8.28 8.50 27.58
C ARG A 659 -9.06 9.67 27.02
N ALA A 660 -10.35 9.47 26.78
CA ALA A 660 -11.22 10.49 26.22
C ALA A 660 -12.44 10.71 27.10
N GLY A 661 -12.93 11.94 27.15
CA GLY A 661 -14.12 12.32 27.91
C GLY A 661 -14.80 13.52 27.27
N LEU A 662 -16.12 13.59 27.40
CA LEU A 662 -16.93 14.70 26.95
C LEU A 662 -17.44 15.47 28.15
N ALA A 663 -17.33 16.80 28.12
CA ALA A 663 -17.76 17.67 29.20
C ALA A 663 -18.67 18.77 28.67
N ASP A 664 -19.74 19.04 29.41
CA ASP A 664 -20.66 20.14 29.11
C ASP A 664 -20.03 21.50 29.40
N HIS A 665 -19.21 21.57 30.47
CA HIS A 665 -18.54 22.79 30.92
C HIS A 665 -17.12 22.49 31.44
N LEU A 666 -16.19 23.43 31.25
CA LEU A 666 -14.90 23.42 31.96
C LEU A 666 -15.04 24.08 33.34
N THR A 667 -15.69 23.37 34.26
CA THR A 667 -15.90 23.88 35.63
C THR A 667 -14.59 24.08 36.38
N PRO A 668 -14.57 24.87 37.47
CA PRO A 668 -13.38 25.03 38.29
C PRO A 668 -12.77 23.71 38.78
N GLU A 669 -13.60 22.74 39.13
CA GLU A 669 -13.18 21.43 39.63
C GLU A 669 -12.54 20.59 38.52
N LEU A 670 -13.17 20.54 37.33
CA LEU A 670 -12.62 19.82 36.18
C LEU A 670 -11.31 20.44 35.71
N ALA A 671 -11.24 21.78 35.62
CA ALA A 671 -10.03 22.48 35.24
C ALA A 671 -8.89 22.26 36.25
N ALA A 672 -9.18 22.24 37.55
CA ALA A 672 -8.20 21.90 38.58
C ALA A 672 -7.74 20.44 38.48
N ALA A 673 -8.63 19.51 38.15
CA ALA A 673 -8.28 18.11 37.96
C ALA A 673 -7.41 17.89 36.70
N ALA A 674 -7.76 18.54 35.59
CA ALA A 674 -6.95 18.54 34.36
C ALA A 674 -5.54 19.14 34.60
N ALA A 675 -5.44 20.23 35.38
CA ALA A 675 -4.16 20.82 35.74
C ALA A 675 -3.29 19.85 36.57
N ARG A 676 -3.88 19.09 37.52
CA ARG A 676 -3.16 18.04 38.25
C ARG A 676 -2.66 16.93 37.33
N LEU A 677 -3.49 16.48 36.39
CA LEU A 677 -3.11 15.49 35.39
C LEU A 677 -1.91 15.97 34.55
N VAL A 678 -1.94 17.20 34.04
CA VAL A 678 -0.83 17.80 33.27
C VAL A 678 0.44 17.89 34.12
N ALA A 679 0.33 18.37 35.36
CA ALA A 679 1.46 18.52 36.27
C ALA A 679 2.08 17.18 36.70
N SER A 680 1.33 16.08 36.67
CA SER A 680 1.84 14.74 37.01
C SER A 680 2.99 14.26 36.11
N GLY A 681 3.10 14.80 34.89
CA GLY A 681 4.08 14.38 33.90
C GLY A 681 3.81 12.99 33.30
N HIS A 682 2.65 12.39 33.55
CA HIS A 682 2.19 11.12 32.98
C HIS A 682 1.53 11.24 31.60
N THR A 683 1.45 12.45 31.05
CA THR A 683 0.98 12.70 29.69
C THR A 683 2.13 13.11 28.76
N TYR A 684 2.08 12.70 27.50
CA TYR A 684 2.84 13.31 26.42
C TYR A 684 2.27 14.70 26.09
N PHE A 685 0.94 14.76 26.02
CA PHE A 685 0.17 15.97 25.92
C PHE A 685 -1.28 15.74 26.40
N PHE A 686 -1.93 16.83 26.76
CA PHE A 686 -3.35 16.93 27.08
C PHE A 686 -4.03 17.85 26.08
N GLN A 687 -5.19 17.46 25.58
CA GLN A 687 -5.89 18.17 24.52
C GLN A 687 -7.33 18.47 24.92
N VAL A 688 -7.79 19.67 24.59
CA VAL A 688 -9.20 20.04 24.71
C VAL A 688 -9.67 20.59 23.37
N ARG A 689 -10.77 20.07 22.85
CA ARG A 689 -11.44 20.58 21.65
C ARG A 689 -12.77 21.17 22.03
N ALA A 690 -13.10 22.32 21.46
CA ALA A 690 -14.47 22.79 21.47
C ALA A 690 -15.33 21.91 20.56
N ALA A 691 -16.52 21.60 21.06
CA ALA A 691 -17.63 20.96 20.39
C ALA A 691 -18.87 21.85 20.61
N GLY A 692 -20.04 21.27 20.78
CA GLY A 692 -21.28 22.01 20.99
C GLY A 692 -21.77 22.74 19.74
N GLY A 693 -22.46 23.87 19.92
CA GLY A 693 -23.06 24.63 18.83
C GLY A 693 -24.13 23.81 18.10
N ALA A 694 -24.08 23.78 16.77
CA ALA A 694 -25.00 23.01 15.93
C ALA A 694 -25.00 21.50 16.25
N ALA A 695 -23.88 20.95 16.76
CA ALA A 695 -23.83 19.56 17.19
C ALA A 695 -24.78 19.27 18.37
N SER A 696 -25.10 20.27 19.19
CA SER A 696 -26.01 20.18 20.35
C SER A 696 -27.47 20.46 20.00
N ASP A 697 -27.78 21.00 18.81
CA ASP A 697 -29.15 21.21 18.36
C ASP A 697 -29.84 19.88 17.98
N VAL A 698 -29.04 18.86 17.65
CA VAL A 698 -29.53 17.53 17.29
C VAL A 698 -29.93 16.78 18.57
N PRO A 699 -31.17 16.24 18.66
CA PRO A 699 -31.60 15.49 19.83
C PRO A 699 -30.66 14.33 20.17
N PRO A 700 -30.37 14.07 21.48
CA PRO A 700 -29.48 12.99 21.92
C PRO A 700 -29.83 11.58 21.42
N ASP A 701 -31.11 11.34 21.08
CA ASP A 701 -31.61 10.06 20.58
C ASP A 701 -31.77 9.99 19.05
N ALA A 702 -31.49 11.08 18.33
CA ALA A 702 -31.60 11.13 16.87
C ALA A 702 -30.52 10.31 16.13
N THR A 703 -29.40 10.03 16.80
CA THR A 703 -28.34 9.14 16.31
C THR A 703 -27.78 8.29 17.47
N ALA A 704 -26.89 7.33 17.19
CA ALA A 704 -26.24 6.55 18.23
C ALA A 704 -25.17 7.33 19.02
N TYR A 705 -24.77 8.52 18.55
CA TYR A 705 -23.86 9.41 19.27
C TYR A 705 -24.63 10.15 20.38
N ALA A 706 -24.39 9.75 21.63
CA ALA A 706 -25.17 10.24 22.78
C ALA A 706 -24.66 11.57 23.37
N GLY A 707 -23.37 11.88 23.25
CA GLY A 707 -22.73 13.03 23.90
C GLY A 707 -23.01 14.39 23.26
N ARG A 708 -24.27 14.70 22.94
CA ARG A 708 -24.72 15.91 22.23
C ARG A 708 -24.66 17.19 23.07
N SER A 709 -24.81 17.09 24.39
CA SER A 709 -24.76 18.25 25.31
C SER A 709 -23.36 18.82 25.49
N ALA A 710 -22.32 18.05 25.17
CA ALA A 710 -20.95 18.40 25.50
C ALA A 710 -20.42 19.55 24.62
N ASN A 711 -19.93 20.60 25.29
CA ASN A 711 -19.20 21.69 24.64
C ASN A 711 -17.72 21.36 24.47
N PHE A 712 -17.19 20.34 25.15
CA PHE A 712 -15.76 20.04 25.14
C PHE A 712 -15.47 18.54 25.02
N SER A 713 -14.47 18.22 24.21
CA SER A 713 -13.85 16.89 24.13
C SER A 713 -12.44 16.95 24.69
N LEU A 714 -12.22 16.25 25.80
CA LEU A 714 -10.94 16.21 26.52
C LEU A 714 -10.24 14.89 26.21
N VAL A 715 -8.95 14.95 25.90
CA VAL A 715 -8.13 13.76 25.61
C VAL A 715 -6.77 13.86 26.28
N ALA A 716 -6.36 12.80 26.97
CA ALA A 716 -5.02 12.68 27.51
C ALA A 716 -4.26 11.58 26.76
N PHE A 717 -3.04 11.86 26.30
CA PHE A 717 -2.14 10.89 25.71
C PHE A 717 -0.99 10.61 26.66
N GLY A 718 -0.66 9.35 26.93
CA GLY A 718 0.42 8.97 27.84
C GLY A 718 1.10 7.65 27.47
N PRO A 719 2.27 7.38 28.08
CA PRO A 719 3.06 6.18 27.82
C PRO A 719 2.51 4.92 28.53
N ALA A 720 1.82 5.09 29.66
CA ALA A 720 1.57 4.01 30.60
C ALA A 720 0.10 3.98 31.04
N ARG A 721 -0.53 2.82 30.87
CA ARG A 721 -1.96 2.59 31.18
C ARG A 721 -2.28 2.89 32.63
N ARG A 722 -1.60 2.23 33.57
CA ARG A 722 -1.87 2.34 35.01
C ARG A 722 -1.79 3.79 35.52
N ALA A 723 -0.69 4.49 35.21
CA ALA A 723 -0.49 5.85 35.70
C ALA A 723 -1.52 6.83 35.12
N LEU A 724 -1.90 6.63 33.84
CA LEU A 724 -2.94 7.44 33.22
C LEU A 724 -4.34 7.12 33.78
N ASP A 725 -4.63 5.84 34.03
CA ASP A 725 -5.90 5.39 34.63
C ASP A 725 -6.11 5.96 36.02
N GLU A 726 -5.11 5.90 36.90
CA GLU A 726 -5.21 6.43 38.26
C GLU A 726 -5.59 7.92 38.29
N GLN A 727 -5.06 8.72 37.35
CA GLN A 727 -5.39 10.15 37.26
C GLN A 727 -6.72 10.39 36.55
N TRP A 728 -6.99 9.68 35.46
CA TRP A 728 -8.20 9.87 34.64
C TRP A 728 -9.46 9.37 35.36
N ASP A 729 -9.37 8.25 36.07
CA ASP A 729 -10.51 7.67 36.78
C ASP A 729 -11.05 8.61 37.86
N ALA A 730 -10.18 9.42 38.48
CA ALA A 730 -10.56 10.46 39.43
C ALA A 730 -11.37 11.61 38.78
N MET A 731 -11.31 11.76 37.46
CA MET A 731 -11.99 12.82 36.70
C MET A 731 -13.33 12.36 36.11
N LEU A 732 -13.64 11.06 36.13
CA LEU A 732 -14.78 10.51 35.37
C LEU A 732 -16.13 11.13 35.70
N HIS A 733 -16.33 11.48 36.97
CA HIS A 733 -17.57 12.10 37.45
C HIS A 733 -17.83 13.51 36.88
N HIS A 734 -16.83 14.12 36.22
CA HIS A 734 -16.99 15.39 35.51
C HIS A 734 -17.46 15.24 34.06
N PHE A 735 -17.46 14.03 33.51
CA PHE A 735 -17.80 13.80 32.10
C PHE A 735 -19.26 13.40 31.94
N SER A 736 -19.90 13.96 30.90
CA SER A 736 -21.26 13.63 30.47
C SER A 736 -21.30 12.53 29.40
N GLY A 737 -20.13 12.08 28.93
CA GLY A 737 -20.01 10.95 28.00
C GLY A 737 -18.58 10.75 27.51
N GLN A 738 -18.43 9.97 26.45
CA GLN A 738 -17.13 9.63 25.87
C GLN A 738 -17.16 9.64 24.34
N TYR A 739 -16.07 10.10 23.72
CA TYR A 739 -15.87 9.94 22.27
C TYR A 739 -14.96 8.76 21.94
N ILE A 740 -15.53 7.74 21.28
CA ILE A 740 -14.88 6.43 21.05
C ILE A 740 -13.61 6.47 20.19
N ASN A 741 -13.46 7.46 19.30
CA ASN A 741 -12.34 7.52 18.36
C ASN A 741 -10.99 7.85 19.02
N PHE A 742 -11.02 8.40 20.24
CA PHE A 742 -9.83 8.72 21.03
C PHE A 742 -9.63 7.78 22.23
N GLU A 743 -10.39 6.70 22.36
CA GLU A 743 -10.27 5.79 23.51
C GLU A 743 -9.48 4.51 23.21
N THR A 744 -8.57 4.15 24.12
CA THR A 744 -7.75 2.92 24.08
C THR A 744 -8.01 1.98 25.27
N ASP A 745 -8.92 2.35 26.16
CA ASP A 745 -9.41 1.51 27.24
C ASP A 745 -10.28 0.39 26.67
N LEU A 746 -10.08 -0.80 27.24
CA LEU A 746 -10.74 -2.04 26.86
C LEU A 746 -11.63 -2.57 27.99
N ARG A 747 -11.66 -1.87 29.12
CA ARG A 747 -12.56 -2.13 30.24
C ARG A 747 -14.03 -2.12 29.78
N PRO A 748 -14.81 -3.19 30.05
CA PRO A 748 -16.20 -3.27 29.59
C PRO A 748 -17.09 -2.14 30.11
N GLU A 749 -16.78 -1.60 31.28
CA GLU A 749 -17.57 -0.55 31.95
C GLU A 749 -17.62 0.74 31.12
N ARG A 750 -16.61 0.98 30.28
CA ARG A 750 -16.52 2.14 29.38
C ARG A 750 -17.62 2.18 28.33
N ILE A 751 -18.27 1.06 28.04
CA ILE A 751 -19.33 1.02 27.03
C ILE A 751 -20.51 1.91 27.42
N GLN A 752 -20.82 2.01 28.71
CA GLN A 752 -21.93 2.81 29.22
C GLN A 752 -21.63 4.31 29.19
N GLU A 753 -20.35 4.68 29.25
CA GLU A 753 -19.90 6.08 29.13
C GLU A 753 -20.01 6.57 27.67
N ALA A 754 -19.79 5.68 26.70
CA ALA A 754 -20.01 5.99 25.28
C ALA A 754 -21.49 5.91 24.88
N TYR A 755 -22.23 4.93 25.41
CA TYR A 755 -23.63 4.66 25.10
C TYR A 755 -24.45 4.52 26.39
N PRO A 756 -25.20 5.56 26.79
CA PRO A 756 -26.12 5.47 27.91
C PRO A 756 -27.16 4.37 27.70
N GLU A 757 -27.74 3.88 28.79
CA GLU A 757 -28.55 2.66 28.83
C GLU A 757 -29.68 2.57 27.78
N PRO A 758 -30.48 3.62 27.49
CA PRO A 758 -31.47 3.57 26.41
C PRO A 758 -30.84 3.33 25.03
N THR A 759 -29.73 4.02 24.74
CA THR A 759 -28.96 3.91 23.49
C THR A 759 -28.30 2.54 23.39
N LEU A 760 -27.65 2.08 24.46
CA LEU A 760 -26.97 0.78 24.49
C LEU A 760 -27.96 -0.37 24.31
N ARG A 761 -29.13 -0.33 24.96
CA ARG A 761 -30.17 -1.35 24.79
C ARG A 761 -30.65 -1.43 23.35
N ARG A 762 -30.89 -0.29 22.69
CA ARG A 762 -31.27 -0.22 21.27
C ARG A 762 -30.17 -0.80 20.38
N LEU A 763 -28.92 -0.41 20.61
CA LEU A 763 -27.77 -0.93 19.87
C LEU A 763 -27.59 -2.45 20.02
N ARG A 764 -27.73 -2.99 21.24
CA ARG A 764 -27.69 -4.45 21.49
C ARG A 764 -28.80 -5.19 20.76
N ALA A 765 -30.01 -4.63 20.73
CA ALA A 765 -31.13 -5.21 19.98
C ALA A 765 -30.85 -5.26 18.47
N LEU A 766 -30.27 -4.19 17.90
CA LEU A 766 -29.84 -4.17 16.51
C LEU A 766 -28.68 -5.14 16.26
N LYS A 767 -27.75 -5.28 17.21
CA LYS A 767 -26.62 -6.19 17.08
C LYS A 767 -27.10 -7.63 16.99
N ARG A 768 -28.10 -8.04 17.80
CA ARG A 768 -28.76 -9.35 17.68
C ARG A 768 -29.42 -9.59 16.32
N ARG A 769 -29.92 -8.53 15.68
CA ARG A 769 -30.56 -8.63 14.36
C ARG A 769 -29.54 -8.73 13.22
N TYR A 770 -28.53 -7.86 13.21
CA TYR A 770 -27.64 -7.68 12.06
C TYR A 770 -26.29 -8.42 12.20
N ASP A 771 -25.84 -8.71 13.42
CA ASP A 771 -24.59 -9.42 13.69
C ASP A 771 -24.68 -10.27 14.98
N PRO A 772 -25.58 -11.29 15.02
CA PRO A 772 -25.79 -12.12 16.20
C PRO A 772 -24.55 -12.93 16.61
N ALA A 773 -23.66 -13.23 15.66
CA ALA A 773 -22.41 -13.96 15.90
C ALA A 773 -21.26 -13.05 16.38
N ASN A 774 -21.50 -11.74 16.49
CA ASN A 774 -20.51 -10.73 16.85
C ASN A 774 -19.24 -10.82 15.99
N VAL A 775 -19.43 -10.93 14.66
CA VAL A 775 -18.36 -10.94 13.66
C VAL A 775 -17.54 -9.65 13.76
N PHE A 776 -18.22 -8.50 13.83
CA PHE A 776 -17.59 -7.19 13.93
C PHE A 776 -17.36 -6.81 15.40
N ARG A 777 -16.33 -7.42 15.99
CA ARG A 777 -15.96 -7.26 17.41
C ARG A 777 -14.64 -6.55 17.68
N ASP A 778 -13.79 -6.37 16.68
CA ASP A 778 -12.52 -5.66 16.82
C ASP A 778 -12.72 -4.14 16.61
N ASN A 779 -13.54 -3.55 17.47
CA ASN A 779 -13.90 -2.14 17.50
C ASN A 779 -14.28 -1.76 18.95
N PHE A 780 -14.93 -0.62 19.16
CA PHE A 780 -15.57 -0.32 20.45
C PHE A 780 -16.84 -1.18 20.58
N ASN A 781 -16.64 -2.44 20.96
CA ASN A 781 -17.57 -3.53 20.69
C ASN A 781 -18.86 -3.47 21.51
N ILE A 782 -19.98 -3.62 20.82
CA ILE A 782 -21.30 -3.83 21.40
C ILE A 782 -21.64 -5.31 21.29
N THR A 783 -21.76 -6.00 22.42
CA THR A 783 -22.14 -7.42 22.45
C THR A 783 -23.63 -7.62 22.16
N PRO A 784 -24.04 -8.69 21.47
CA PRO A 784 -25.45 -8.99 21.22
C PRO A 784 -26.23 -9.38 22.50
N SER A 785 -25.54 -9.88 23.52
CA SER A 785 -26.10 -10.17 24.85
C SER A 785 -25.52 -9.24 25.91
N ASP A 786 -26.20 -9.12 27.05
CA ASP A 786 -25.59 -8.54 28.25
C ASP A 786 -24.40 -9.42 28.68
N PRO A 787 -23.29 -8.82 29.15
CA PRO A 787 -22.09 -9.55 29.57
C PRO A 787 -22.33 -10.50 30.74
#